data_AF-A0A0H5C6P7-F1
#
_entry.id   AF-A0A0H5C6P7-F1
#
_cell.length_a   1.000
_cell.length_b   1.000
_cell.length_c   1.000
_cell.angle_alpha   90.00
_cell.angle_beta   90.00
_cell.angle_gamma   90.00
#
_symmetry.space_group_name_H-M   'P 1'
#
loop_
_entity.id
_entity.type
_entity.pdbx_description
1 polymer ?
#
loop_
_entity_poly.entity_id
_entity_poly.type
_entity_poly.pdbx_seq_one_letter_code
_entity_poly.pdbx_strand_id
1 'polypeptide(L)'
;MPVRWKTTFKEQPRINAVGIQYLSHHLDRQVFPSKRQSEGLRSEEDERLIDISKSYLQRHGLLGKKTSIKEPISFDLPKLQGNNLDEHFRRLALFASDPYLQYAKDFAEVTLPPKPKEFLFKSGWIKYTQDGDVVEVAYPEGDALVFDVETLYKVSHYPIMATAATKDAWYGWVSPKLTGESESFEHLIPLNTVQQKRVIVGHNVSYDRSRVKEEYSLAESKAFYLDTMALHIAVSGMCSQQRIKWMEHRKLKHAEELDEEEIRDSEINDPWVNYSSPNSLADVTEFYFKENIDKSIRDTFSELDIQVIRDDFQNLIGYCAKDVATTHRIYSHVLPEFLESSPHPVSFAALKFMGTGILTTNKSWESYLESSEKLYQESRSHIESSLRELAEEAVSLRDSPEIYMKDPWLKQLNWKSTPQKFRKDGQPYKKQKLPGYPEWYKELYDSKDQTLRLTTRGRVTPLLLKLKWEGYPVMWNDHYGWCFEAPRSKRDELLQKNYILEKDFLKTYGTKRPTKGKQKKDVTEEDLLGQTESEIESFWNKDPETSEFVYFRIPNNVGPLHRTSLLLSKGFSNAFEKNILSSDNPVAQQALQMNASCSYWISARERIMNQFVIHKTKNYSIILPQVLTMGTVTRRAVEKTWLTASNAKKSRIGSELKSKVIAPPGYCFVGADVDSEELWIASLVGDAMFKLHGGTAIGWMTLEGSKNEGTDLHSKTASILGIGRGEAKVFNYGRIYGAGVKFATTLLKRFNPNFTDEECKVRAENLYAETKGSDGKFYINKERHKLWYGGSESVLFNELERIAQHDHPKTPILGASITRALMAKYLNVNSFLPSRVNWAIQSSGVDYLHLLCVSMNYLLKKYSIKARLCLSVHDEIRYLVKVEDKYRAAMALQISNIWTRAIFSENLGMKDLPQSCAFFSAVDIDHVLRKEVDMDCVTPSNPNPISPGKSLDILELLSKPESSLGVGKDLKLTEKIVLEVPKHTHDTFDNSKEDYFSLKNPLWKETYLKMQIADDKEQFKQIYRSYSGEVRQQRKQRSVDNDVFFENSPGGLANTVTRQSLTTAAVDDAIPSAPPMNKETKKRKYKRRETYADELRDIANMLTECDIDSLNPALTRKPYRRNYNRKFEKFKRHQPERLSFEELERCAPVGPSSRKTYGYVNDSHSFDPFDPSVFDPSVFRVPDKGNITRNNLVMLKNTVSSGTGFTPILQLWKHSSMISQYQPDELPESAIN
;
A
#
# COMPACT_ATOMS: atom_id res chain seq x y z
N MET A 1 26.01 35.93 -28.20
CA MET A 1 26.03 36.05 -26.72
C MET A 1 25.03 35.05 -26.14
N PRO A 2 25.26 34.45 -24.96
CA PRO A 2 24.26 33.61 -24.30
C PRO A 2 23.05 34.45 -23.89
N VAL A 3 21.84 33.96 -24.18
CA VAL A 3 20.59 34.63 -23.82
C VAL A 3 20.34 34.42 -22.32
N ARG A 4 20.77 35.39 -21.49
CA ARG A 4 20.35 35.48 -20.09
C ARG A 4 18.82 35.54 -20.01
N TRP A 5 18.25 35.01 -18.93
CA TRP A 5 16.85 35.28 -18.59
C TRP A 5 16.62 36.79 -18.55
N LYS A 6 15.57 37.24 -19.25
CA LYS A 6 15.06 38.60 -19.07
C LYS A 6 14.30 38.64 -17.76
N THR A 7 15.02 38.95 -16.68
CA THR A 7 14.38 39.45 -15.46
C THR A 7 13.74 40.80 -15.80
N THR A 8 12.44 40.76 -16.04
CA THR A 8 11.61 41.95 -16.24
C THR A 8 11.59 42.83 -14.99
N PHE A 9 11.12 44.07 -15.15
CA PHE A 9 11.14 45.15 -14.17
C PHE A 9 10.69 44.73 -12.76
N LYS A 10 11.18 45.41 -11.70
CA LYS A 10 10.71 45.16 -10.33
C LYS A 10 9.20 45.38 -10.22
N GLU A 11 8.48 44.28 -10.00
CA GLU A 11 7.04 44.27 -9.71
C GLU A 11 6.79 44.42 -8.20
N GLN A 12 5.61 44.90 -7.82
CA GLN A 12 5.17 44.89 -6.41
C GLN A 12 4.59 43.52 -6.03
N PRO A 13 4.77 43.05 -4.77
CA PRO A 13 4.16 41.80 -4.30
C PRO A 13 2.64 41.80 -4.42
N ARG A 14 2.09 40.78 -5.11
CA ARG A 14 0.64 40.53 -5.16
C ARG A 14 0.24 39.77 -3.90
N ILE A 15 -0.46 40.44 -2.99
CA ILE A 15 -0.86 39.88 -1.69
C ILE A 15 -2.39 39.68 -1.68
N ASN A 16 -2.86 38.53 -1.19
CA ASN A 16 -4.28 38.24 -1.09
C ASN A 16 -4.93 38.78 0.20
N ALA A 17 -6.25 38.64 0.34
CA ALA A 17 -7.03 39.21 1.44
C ALA A 17 -6.70 38.65 2.85
N VAL A 18 -5.84 37.63 2.95
CA VAL A 18 -5.41 36.98 4.20
C VAL A 18 -3.88 36.91 4.35
N GLY A 19 -3.14 37.66 3.52
CA GLY A 19 -1.70 37.90 3.66
C GLY A 19 -0.77 37.01 2.84
N ILE A 20 -1.29 36.07 2.04
CA ILE A 20 -0.48 35.17 1.20
C ILE A 20 0.06 35.94 -0.02
N GLN A 21 1.35 35.76 -0.33
CA GLN A 21 1.94 36.29 -1.57
C GLN A 21 1.71 35.34 -2.76
N TYR A 22 1.09 35.84 -3.82
CA TYR A 22 0.99 35.18 -5.12
C TYR A 22 2.19 35.47 -6.05
N LEU A 23 2.31 34.68 -7.11
CA LEU A 23 3.20 34.93 -8.24
C LEU A 23 3.08 36.38 -8.75
N SER A 24 4.18 36.91 -9.30
CA SER A 24 4.25 38.18 -10.04
C SER A 24 3.15 38.31 -11.11
N HIS A 25 2.75 39.54 -11.47
CA HIS A 25 1.80 39.76 -12.57
C HIS A 25 2.33 39.18 -13.89
N HIS A 26 3.65 39.20 -14.10
CA HIS A 26 4.26 38.63 -15.29
C HIS A 26 4.15 37.10 -15.37
N LEU A 27 4.41 36.37 -14.28
CA LEU A 27 4.22 34.91 -14.26
C LEU A 27 2.74 34.52 -14.24
N ASP A 28 1.91 35.19 -13.45
CA ASP A 28 0.46 34.98 -13.38
C ASP A 28 -0.21 35.05 -14.77
N ARG A 29 0.16 36.06 -15.57
CA ARG A 29 -0.33 36.27 -16.95
C ARG A 29 0.19 35.28 -18.00
N GLN A 30 1.18 34.45 -17.64
CA GLN A 30 1.71 33.38 -18.49
C GLN A 30 1.17 31.99 -18.07
N VAL A 31 0.92 31.79 -16.78
CA VAL A 31 0.39 30.55 -16.20
C VAL A 31 -1.13 30.47 -16.33
N PHE A 32 -1.85 31.57 -16.12
CA PHE A 32 -3.32 31.64 -16.17
C PHE A 32 -3.81 32.58 -17.30
N PRO A 33 -3.54 32.29 -18.59
CA PRO A 33 -3.93 33.19 -19.69
C PRO A 33 -5.45 33.42 -19.78
N SER A 34 -6.26 32.44 -19.36
CA SER A 34 -7.73 32.52 -19.33
C SER A 34 -8.26 33.67 -18.46
N LYS A 35 -7.49 34.11 -17.46
CA LYS A 35 -7.85 35.14 -16.48
C LYS A 35 -8.09 36.52 -17.10
N ARG A 36 -7.49 36.81 -18.27
CA ARG A 36 -7.63 38.09 -18.98
C ARG A 36 -9.03 38.36 -19.54
N GLN A 37 -9.87 37.32 -19.68
CA GLN A 37 -11.26 37.48 -20.12
C GLN A 37 -12.21 37.86 -18.97
N SER A 38 -11.71 37.94 -17.73
CA SER A 38 -12.47 38.22 -16.52
C SER A 38 -11.76 39.19 -15.56
N GLU A 39 -10.97 40.14 -16.08
CA GLU A 39 -10.42 41.24 -15.27
C GLU A 39 -11.57 42.23 -14.92
N GLY A 40 -11.80 42.50 -13.63
CA GLY A 40 -12.76 43.53 -13.19
C GLY A 40 -13.29 43.37 -11.77
N LEU A 41 -14.27 42.48 -11.59
CA LEU A 41 -15.11 42.42 -10.38
C LEU A 41 -14.96 41.07 -9.67
N ARG A 42 -14.73 41.10 -8.35
CA ARG A 42 -15.09 39.98 -7.46
C ARG A 42 -16.60 39.88 -7.41
N SER A 43 -17.15 38.68 -7.34
CA SER A 43 -18.58 38.54 -7.03
C SER A 43 -18.82 38.80 -5.55
N GLU A 44 -20.04 39.18 -5.18
CA GLU A 44 -20.43 39.28 -3.77
C GLU A 44 -20.27 37.94 -3.02
N GLU A 45 -20.36 36.79 -3.71
CA GLU A 45 -20.03 35.49 -3.11
C GLU A 45 -18.57 35.46 -2.65
N ASP A 46 -17.65 35.88 -3.52
CA ASP A 46 -16.21 35.83 -3.22
C ASP A 46 -15.85 36.77 -2.07
N GLU A 47 -16.49 37.93 -1.97
CA GLU A 47 -16.30 38.85 -0.83
C GLU A 47 -16.88 38.31 0.47
N ARG A 48 -18.09 37.74 0.44
CA ARG A 48 -18.68 37.05 1.61
C ARG A 48 -17.82 35.86 2.06
N LEU A 49 -17.25 35.08 1.14
CA LEU A 49 -16.32 33.99 1.46
C LEU A 49 -15.00 34.50 2.07
N ILE A 50 -14.44 35.60 1.55
CA ILE A 50 -13.24 36.25 2.08
C ILE A 50 -13.46 36.69 3.54
N ASP A 51 -14.61 37.28 3.88
CA ASP A 51 -14.88 37.76 5.25
C ASP A 51 -15.15 36.62 6.24
N ILE A 52 -15.80 35.54 5.80
CA ILE A 52 -15.92 34.29 6.57
C ILE A 52 -14.53 33.69 6.84
N SER A 53 -13.63 33.70 5.84
CA SER A 53 -12.24 33.26 6.00
C SER A 53 -11.45 34.14 6.99
N LYS A 54 -11.53 35.48 6.88
CA LYS A 54 -10.91 36.40 7.85
C LYS A 54 -11.38 36.11 9.27
N SER A 55 -12.70 35.96 9.48
CA SER A 55 -13.29 35.63 10.79
C SER A 55 -12.76 34.31 11.36
N TYR A 56 -12.56 33.29 10.52
CA TYR A 56 -12.01 31.99 10.91
C TYR A 56 -10.53 32.08 11.28
N LEU A 57 -9.70 32.74 10.46
CA LEU A 57 -8.28 32.94 10.72
C LEU A 57 -8.02 33.83 11.94
N GLN A 58 -8.88 34.83 12.19
CA GLN A 58 -8.80 35.68 13.37
C GLN A 58 -9.07 34.88 14.65
N ARG A 59 -10.11 34.03 14.67
CA ARG A 59 -10.41 33.16 15.81
C ARG A 59 -9.33 32.11 16.10
N HIS A 60 -8.62 31.63 15.08
CA HIS A 60 -7.45 30.77 15.26
C HIS A 60 -6.13 31.52 15.52
N GLY A 61 -6.14 32.86 15.65
CA GLY A 61 -4.98 33.67 15.98
C GLY A 61 -3.94 33.82 14.86
N LEU A 62 -4.34 33.60 13.61
CA LEU A 62 -3.49 33.60 12.42
C LEU A 62 -3.61 34.90 11.59
N LEU A 63 -4.80 35.51 11.55
CA LEU A 63 -5.00 36.76 10.79
C LEU A 63 -4.11 37.88 11.37
N GLY A 64 -3.34 38.55 10.50
CA GLY A 64 -2.42 39.62 10.90
C GLY A 64 -1.09 39.15 11.51
N LYS A 65 -0.81 37.84 11.54
CA LYS A 65 0.54 37.32 11.81
C LYS A 65 1.50 37.63 10.64
N LYS A 66 2.80 37.55 10.90
CA LYS A 66 3.85 37.94 9.95
C LYS A 66 3.99 36.90 8.84
N THR A 67 3.68 37.27 7.60
CA THR A 67 3.89 36.45 6.40
C THR A 67 5.26 36.71 5.77
N SER A 68 5.78 35.76 5.01
CA SER A 68 7.12 35.75 4.40
C SER A 68 7.14 36.44 3.03
N ILE A 69 6.73 37.71 3.00
CA ILE A 69 6.71 38.51 1.78
C ILE A 69 8.15 38.73 1.29
N LYS A 70 8.43 38.32 0.04
CA LYS A 70 9.73 38.38 -0.66
C LYS A 70 9.60 39.21 -1.94
N GLU A 71 10.73 39.58 -2.56
CA GLU A 71 10.70 40.21 -3.88
C GLU A 71 9.98 39.28 -4.90
N PRO A 72 9.13 39.81 -5.80
CA PRO A 72 8.45 38.98 -6.80
C PRO A 72 9.42 38.40 -7.83
N ILE A 73 9.29 37.10 -8.09
CA ILE A 73 10.09 36.40 -9.09
C ILE A 73 9.44 36.61 -10.46
N SER A 74 10.21 37.04 -11.46
CA SER A 74 9.69 37.40 -12.80
C SER A 74 10.66 36.98 -13.90
N PHE A 75 10.21 36.13 -14.83
CA PHE A 75 10.94 35.67 -16.01
C PHE A 75 9.99 35.14 -17.09
N ASP A 76 10.50 34.90 -18.29
CA ASP A 76 9.75 34.31 -19.42
C ASP A 76 9.57 32.80 -19.23
N LEU A 77 8.33 32.31 -19.25
CA LEU A 77 8.03 30.87 -19.26
C LEU A 77 7.94 30.32 -20.70
N PRO A 78 8.21 29.02 -20.93
CA PRO A 78 7.82 28.35 -22.16
C PRO A 78 6.31 28.54 -22.39
N LYS A 79 5.91 28.97 -23.59
CA LYS A 79 4.48 29.10 -23.94
C LYS A 79 3.73 27.79 -23.66
N LEU A 80 2.63 27.89 -22.91
CA LEU A 80 1.65 26.80 -22.75
C LEU A 80 1.20 26.29 -24.12
N GLN A 81 0.71 25.05 -24.16
CA GLN A 81 0.33 24.38 -25.42
C GLN A 81 -1.19 24.30 -25.64
N GLY A 82 -1.99 24.70 -24.64
CA GLY A 82 -3.44 24.88 -24.70
C GLY A 82 -3.86 26.22 -24.09
N ASN A 83 -5.17 26.49 -24.08
CA ASN A 83 -5.78 27.74 -23.63
C ASN A 83 -5.92 27.82 -22.10
N ASN A 84 -5.85 26.68 -21.42
CA ASN A 84 -5.81 26.51 -19.97
C ASN A 84 -4.85 25.36 -19.62
N LEU A 85 -4.68 25.06 -18.33
CA LEU A 85 -3.68 24.08 -17.91
C LEU A 85 -4.10 22.62 -18.13
N ASP A 86 -5.38 22.28 -17.98
CA ASP A 86 -5.92 20.95 -18.34
C ASP A 86 -5.65 20.63 -19.83
N GLU A 87 -5.99 21.54 -20.74
CA GLU A 87 -5.74 21.36 -22.17
C GLU A 87 -4.24 21.26 -22.48
N HIS A 88 -3.42 22.09 -21.83
CA HIS A 88 -1.96 22.01 -21.94
C HIS A 88 -1.46 20.60 -21.57
N PHE A 89 -1.86 20.09 -20.41
CA PHE A 89 -1.43 18.78 -19.91
C PHE A 89 -2.00 17.61 -20.72
N ARG A 90 -3.23 17.69 -21.25
CA ARG A 90 -3.74 16.71 -22.22
C ARG A 90 -2.87 16.66 -23.48
N ARG A 91 -2.54 17.81 -24.07
CA ARG A 91 -1.66 17.89 -25.26
C ARG A 91 -0.25 17.34 -24.97
N LEU A 92 0.31 17.63 -23.79
CA LEU A 92 1.61 17.07 -23.39
C LEU A 92 1.55 15.54 -23.21
N ALA A 93 0.49 15.02 -22.60
CA ALA A 93 0.33 13.58 -22.37
C ALA A 93 0.10 12.80 -23.66
N LEU A 94 -0.68 13.35 -24.60
CA LEU A 94 -0.86 12.76 -25.93
C LEU A 94 0.48 12.71 -26.69
N PHE A 95 1.28 13.79 -26.67
CA PHE A 95 2.63 13.79 -27.23
C PHE A 95 3.56 12.76 -26.56
N ALA A 96 3.50 12.61 -25.24
CA ALA A 96 4.32 11.66 -24.49
C ALA A 96 3.94 10.18 -24.74
N SER A 97 2.66 9.93 -25.01
CA SER A 97 2.06 8.60 -25.25
C SER A 97 1.83 8.24 -26.74
N ASP A 98 2.20 9.11 -27.69
CA ASP A 98 2.15 8.82 -29.12
C ASP A 98 3.31 7.91 -29.61
N PRO A 99 3.04 6.87 -30.42
CA PRO A 99 1.74 6.27 -30.79
C PRO A 99 1.32 5.16 -29.82
N TYR A 100 2.09 4.94 -28.73
CA TYR A 100 1.94 3.85 -27.76
C TYR A 100 0.52 3.66 -27.21
N LEU A 101 -0.27 4.73 -27.03
CA LEU A 101 -1.67 4.60 -26.60
C LEU A 101 -2.53 3.91 -27.65
N GLN A 102 -2.28 4.14 -28.93
CA GLN A 102 -2.98 3.45 -30.01
C GLN A 102 -2.49 2.01 -30.13
N TYR A 103 -1.16 1.79 -30.19
CA TYR A 103 -0.56 0.45 -30.18
C TYR A 103 -1.06 -0.43 -29.01
N ALA A 104 -1.28 0.16 -27.83
CA ALA A 104 -1.82 -0.56 -26.68
C ALA A 104 -3.31 -0.92 -26.85
N LYS A 105 -4.14 -0.01 -27.39
CA LYS A 105 -5.55 -0.30 -27.67
C LYS A 105 -5.69 -1.37 -28.76
N ASP A 106 -5.01 -1.18 -29.89
CA ASP A 106 -5.03 -2.11 -31.03
C ASP A 106 -4.65 -3.53 -30.58
N PHE A 107 -3.61 -3.66 -29.75
CA PHE A 107 -3.13 -4.96 -29.27
C PHE A 107 -4.00 -5.60 -28.17
N ALA A 108 -4.85 -4.84 -27.50
CA ALA A 108 -5.88 -5.36 -26.59
C ALA A 108 -7.11 -5.91 -27.33
N GLU A 109 -7.35 -5.46 -28.57
CA GLU A 109 -8.45 -5.96 -29.43
C GLU A 109 -8.02 -7.15 -30.31
N VAL A 110 -6.71 -7.35 -30.50
CA VAL A 110 -6.11 -8.48 -31.21
C VAL A 110 -6.38 -9.81 -30.51
N THR A 111 -6.83 -10.82 -31.27
CA THR A 111 -6.69 -12.24 -30.88
C THR A 111 -5.31 -12.74 -31.30
N LEU A 112 -4.55 -13.34 -30.38
CA LEU A 112 -3.22 -13.89 -30.70
C LEU A 112 -3.29 -15.07 -31.69
N PRO A 113 -2.25 -15.27 -32.52
CA PRO A 113 -2.14 -16.43 -33.41
C PRO A 113 -2.14 -17.76 -32.62
N PRO A 114 -2.44 -18.90 -33.28
CA PRO A 114 -2.35 -20.22 -32.66
C PRO A 114 -0.96 -20.48 -32.07
N LYS A 115 -0.90 -20.92 -30.81
CA LYS A 115 0.37 -21.25 -30.14
C LYS A 115 1.07 -22.42 -30.84
N PRO A 116 2.39 -22.37 -31.11
CA PRO A 116 3.16 -23.52 -31.59
C PRO A 116 2.95 -24.77 -30.73
N LYS A 117 2.90 -25.93 -31.38
CA LYS A 117 2.81 -27.23 -30.71
C LYS A 117 4.13 -27.59 -30.03
N GLU A 118 5.23 -27.38 -30.74
CA GLU A 118 6.61 -27.58 -30.31
C GLU A 118 7.41 -26.30 -30.59
N PHE A 119 8.49 -26.08 -29.84
CA PHE A 119 9.45 -25.01 -30.07
C PHE A 119 10.82 -25.59 -30.44
N LEU A 120 11.53 -24.96 -31.35
CA LEU A 120 12.87 -25.37 -31.75
C LEU A 120 13.89 -25.09 -30.63
N PHE A 121 14.63 -26.11 -30.20
CA PHE A 121 15.74 -25.97 -29.25
C PHE A 121 17.00 -25.43 -29.95
N LYS A 122 16.99 -24.14 -30.27
CA LYS A 122 18.10 -23.42 -30.93
C LYS A 122 18.27 -22.05 -30.29
N SER A 123 19.51 -21.59 -30.13
CA SER A 123 19.81 -20.28 -29.52
C SER A 123 19.30 -19.10 -30.36
N GLY A 124 19.17 -17.95 -29.71
CA GLY A 124 18.63 -16.74 -30.35
C GLY A 124 17.11 -16.76 -30.41
N TRP A 125 16.51 -15.93 -31.27
CA TRP A 125 15.06 -15.84 -31.45
C TRP A 125 14.60 -16.63 -32.67
N ILE A 126 13.61 -17.51 -32.48
CA ILE A 126 12.89 -18.20 -33.54
C ILE A 126 11.46 -17.66 -33.59
N LYS A 127 11.01 -17.25 -34.78
CA LYS A 127 9.66 -16.80 -35.14
C LYS A 127 8.86 -17.98 -35.71
N TYR A 128 7.59 -18.06 -35.36
CA TYR A 128 6.62 -19.06 -35.82
C TYR A 128 5.41 -18.34 -36.41
N THR A 129 5.18 -18.46 -37.74
CA THR A 129 4.05 -17.80 -38.43
C THR A 129 2.74 -18.59 -38.28
N GLN A 130 1.61 -17.97 -38.62
CA GLN A 130 0.32 -18.68 -38.68
C GLN A 130 0.32 -19.76 -39.77
N ASP A 131 1.06 -19.52 -40.86
CA ASP A 131 1.19 -20.41 -42.01
C ASP A 131 2.09 -21.63 -41.74
N GLY A 132 2.82 -21.62 -40.61
CA GLY A 132 3.68 -22.71 -40.15
C GLY A 132 5.18 -22.54 -40.41
N ASP A 133 5.61 -21.39 -40.95
CA ASP A 133 7.03 -21.11 -41.17
C ASP A 133 7.76 -20.92 -39.84
N VAL A 134 8.98 -21.47 -39.77
CA VAL A 134 9.89 -21.37 -38.62
C VAL A 134 11.14 -20.63 -39.07
N VAL A 135 11.31 -19.39 -38.61
CA VAL A 135 12.33 -18.45 -39.15
C VAL A 135 13.17 -17.89 -38.01
N GLU A 136 14.49 -17.91 -38.16
CA GLU A 136 15.41 -17.25 -37.23
C GLU A 136 15.40 -15.72 -37.43
N VAL A 137 15.29 -14.96 -36.34
CA VAL A 137 15.21 -13.50 -36.37
C VAL A 137 16.15 -12.87 -35.33
N ALA A 138 16.55 -11.61 -35.53
CA ALA A 138 17.40 -10.90 -34.58
C ALA A 138 16.64 -10.45 -33.31
N TYR A 139 15.33 -10.22 -33.42
CA TYR A 139 14.40 -9.78 -32.38
C TYR A 139 12.96 -9.95 -32.87
N PRO A 140 11.94 -10.00 -31.99
CA PRO A 140 10.53 -10.06 -32.40
C PRO A 140 10.12 -8.80 -33.16
N GLU A 141 9.31 -8.96 -34.21
CA GLU A 141 8.84 -7.88 -35.08
C GLU A 141 7.57 -7.20 -34.51
N GLY A 142 7.07 -6.17 -35.20
CA GLY A 142 5.84 -5.47 -34.83
C GLY A 142 6.00 -4.39 -33.76
N ASP A 143 4.91 -3.65 -33.55
CA ASP A 143 4.85 -2.44 -32.71
C ASP A 143 4.26 -2.69 -31.30
N ALA A 144 3.64 -3.84 -31.08
CA ALA A 144 3.14 -4.30 -29.79
C ALA A 144 3.34 -5.81 -29.64
N LEU A 145 3.76 -6.24 -28.46
CA LEU A 145 4.01 -7.65 -28.13
C LEU A 145 3.78 -7.91 -26.64
N VAL A 146 3.41 -9.15 -26.30
CA VAL A 146 3.46 -9.67 -24.92
C VAL A 146 4.71 -10.54 -24.74
N PHE A 147 5.33 -10.50 -23.57
CA PHE A 147 6.67 -11.05 -23.30
C PHE A 147 6.79 -11.55 -21.85
N ASP A 148 7.45 -12.70 -21.67
CA ASP A 148 7.74 -13.35 -20.38
C ASP A 148 9.12 -14.04 -20.44
N VAL A 149 9.85 -14.05 -19.33
CA VAL A 149 11.25 -14.53 -19.27
C VAL A 149 11.55 -15.36 -18.03
N GLU A 150 12.02 -16.59 -18.23
CA GLU A 150 12.44 -17.46 -17.12
C GLU A 150 13.95 -17.57 -16.94
N THR A 151 14.35 -17.78 -15.67
CA THR A 151 15.74 -17.80 -15.21
C THR A 151 15.98 -18.91 -14.19
N LEU A 152 17.17 -19.51 -14.20
CA LEU A 152 17.64 -20.37 -13.11
C LEU A 152 18.02 -19.51 -11.89
N TYR A 153 17.02 -18.95 -11.21
CA TYR A 153 17.17 -17.81 -10.30
C TYR A 153 18.03 -18.07 -9.05
N LYS A 154 18.27 -19.34 -8.69
CA LYS A 154 19.22 -19.74 -7.63
C LYS A 154 20.69 -19.78 -8.11
N VAL A 155 20.92 -19.84 -9.42
CA VAL A 155 22.23 -19.99 -10.08
C VAL A 155 22.67 -18.70 -10.78
N SER A 156 21.75 -18.03 -11.48
CA SER A 156 22.03 -16.84 -12.28
C SER A 156 20.81 -15.94 -12.42
N HIS A 157 21.04 -14.64 -12.56
CA HIS A 157 20.01 -13.65 -12.91
C HIS A 157 19.82 -13.46 -14.42
N TYR A 158 20.68 -14.07 -15.25
CA TYR A 158 20.55 -13.99 -16.71
C TYR A 158 19.44 -14.93 -17.25
N PRO A 159 18.79 -14.55 -18.36
CA PRO A 159 17.75 -15.35 -19.00
C PRO A 159 18.24 -16.70 -19.54
N ILE A 160 17.39 -17.71 -19.41
CA ILE A 160 17.62 -19.08 -19.90
C ILE A 160 16.72 -19.40 -21.10
N MET A 161 15.44 -19.01 -21.01
CA MET A 161 14.50 -18.99 -22.11
C MET A 161 13.50 -17.84 -21.95
N ALA A 162 12.87 -17.43 -23.04
CA ALA A 162 11.77 -16.48 -23.04
C ALA A 162 10.80 -16.79 -24.17
N THR A 163 9.56 -16.31 -24.06
CA THR A 163 8.61 -16.36 -25.17
C THR A 163 7.96 -15.00 -25.38
N ALA A 164 7.48 -14.77 -26.60
CA ALA A 164 6.70 -13.58 -26.93
C ALA A 164 5.62 -13.91 -27.96
N ALA A 165 4.56 -13.10 -27.97
CA ALA A 165 3.53 -13.16 -29.01
C ALA A 165 3.20 -11.76 -29.52
N THR A 166 3.01 -11.64 -30.82
CA THR A 166 2.48 -10.46 -31.52
C THR A 166 1.13 -10.81 -32.14
N LYS A 167 0.49 -9.84 -32.82
CA LYS A 167 -0.71 -10.12 -33.64
C LYS A 167 -0.44 -11.10 -34.79
N ASP A 168 0.80 -11.15 -35.29
CA ASP A 168 1.15 -11.88 -36.52
C ASP A 168 1.82 -13.23 -36.26
N ALA A 169 2.63 -13.34 -35.19
CA ALA A 169 3.49 -14.51 -34.96
C ALA A 169 3.77 -14.77 -33.46
N TRP A 170 4.13 -16.02 -33.15
CA TRP A 170 4.76 -16.41 -31.89
C TRP A 170 6.29 -16.38 -32.01
N TYR A 171 6.97 -16.24 -30.87
CA TYR A 171 8.43 -16.24 -30.79
C TYR A 171 8.91 -17.01 -29.56
N GLY A 172 9.99 -17.78 -29.72
CA GLY A 172 10.74 -18.38 -28.62
C GLY A 172 12.19 -17.92 -28.66
N TRP A 173 12.76 -17.60 -27.49
CA TRP A 173 14.17 -17.31 -27.32
C TRP A 173 14.83 -18.36 -26.44
N VAL A 174 16.01 -18.84 -26.84
CA VAL A 174 16.83 -19.75 -26.03
C VAL A 174 18.23 -19.17 -25.81
N SER A 175 18.70 -19.26 -24.56
CA SER A 175 20.04 -18.82 -24.19
C SER A 175 21.11 -19.77 -24.75
N PRO A 176 22.22 -19.26 -25.35
CA PRO A 176 23.36 -20.08 -25.76
C PRO A 176 23.96 -20.94 -24.64
N LYS A 177 23.72 -20.58 -23.36
CA LYS A 177 24.09 -21.42 -22.21
C LYS A 177 23.23 -22.67 -22.06
N LEU A 178 21.94 -22.58 -22.42
CA LEU A 178 21.03 -23.72 -22.37
C LEU A 178 21.32 -24.69 -23.51
N THR A 179 21.56 -24.22 -24.73
CA THR A 179 21.94 -25.09 -25.86
C THR A 179 23.36 -25.66 -25.76
N GLY A 180 24.25 -25.03 -24.97
CA GLY A 180 25.64 -25.47 -24.78
C GLY A 180 26.64 -24.83 -25.75
N GLU A 181 26.20 -23.83 -26.53
CA GLU A 181 27.06 -23.04 -27.44
C GLU A 181 28.00 -22.08 -26.69
N SER A 182 27.73 -21.79 -25.42
CA SER A 182 28.53 -20.88 -24.58
C SER A 182 28.53 -21.32 -23.13
N GLU A 183 29.70 -21.28 -22.48
CA GLU A 183 29.82 -21.59 -21.06
C GLU A 183 29.47 -20.43 -20.13
N SER A 184 29.38 -19.20 -20.65
CA SER A 184 28.96 -18.03 -19.87
C SER A 184 27.44 -18.02 -19.69
N PHE A 185 26.95 -17.47 -18.57
CA PHE A 185 25.53 -17.15 -18.43
C PHE A 185 25.18 -15.77 -19.04
N GLU A 186 26.15 -14.94 -19.43
CA GLU A 186 25.99 -13.48 -19.65
C GLU A 186 25.27 -13.06 -20.96
N HIS A 187 24.23 -13.78 -21.35
CA HIS A 187 23.42 -13.49 -22.53
C HIS A 187 22.18 -12.68 -22.13
N LEU A 188 21.90 -11.58 -22.84
CA LEU A 188 20.70 -10.76 -22.65
C LEU A 188 19.84 -10.80 -23.91
N ILE A 189 18.52 -10.75 -23.73
CA ILE A 189 17.54 -10.86 -24.81
C ILE A 189 17.51 -9.56 -25.62
N PRO A 190 17.74 -9.59 -26.94
CA PRO A 190 17.57 -8.42 -27.80
C PRO A 190 16.09 -8.17 -28.11
N LEU A 191 15.63 -6.93 -27.96
CA LEU A 191 14.26 -6.48 -28.33
C LEU A 191 14.25 -5.16 -29.13
N ASN A 192 15.41 -4.65 -29.55
CA ASN A 192 15.58 -3.44 -30.38
C ASN A 192 14.96 -2.14 -29.79
N THR A 193 14.82 -2.06 -28.45
CA THR A 193 14.07 -0.99 -27.75
C THR A 193 14.70 0.39 -27.86
N VAL A 194 15.96 0.51 -28.27
CA VAL A 194 16.60 1.82 -28.55
C VAL A 194 16.19 2.38 -29.92
N GLN A 195 15.81 1.54 -30.89
CA GLN A 195 15.50 2.00 -32.25
C GLN A 195 14.02 2.13 -32.54
N GLN A 196 13.21 1.13 -32.23
CA GLN A 196 11.77 1.13 -32.54
C GLN A 196 10.93 1.64 -31.35
N LYS A 197 9.89 2.46 -31.62
CA LYS A 197 8.83 2.71 -30.64
C LYS A 197 7.98 1.43 -30.56
N ARG A 198 7.84 0.80 -29.39
CA ARG A 198 6.95 -0.37 -29.22
C ARG A 198 6.35 -0.48 -27.82
N VAL A 199 5.19 -1.12 -27.71
CA VAL A 199 4.58 -1.51 -26.43
C VAL A 199 5.00 -2.94 -26.09
N ILE A 200 5.47 -3.17 -24.86
CA ILE A 200 5.85 -4.48 -24.36
C ILE A 200 4.98 -4.78 -23.14
N VAL A 201 4.05 -5.70 -23.30
CA VAL A 201 3.12 -6.14 -22.25
C VAL A 201 3.74 -7.28 -21.46
N GLY A 202 3.59 -7.27 -20.14
CA GLY A 202 3.99 -8.39 -19.27
C GLY A 202 3.20 -8.39 -17.97
N HIS A 203 3.53 -9.32 -17.07
CA HIS A 203 2.94 -9.41 -15.74
C HIS A 203 4.05 -9.37 -14.68
N ASN A 204 4.14 -8.27 -13.90
CA ASN A 204 5.36 -7.88 -13.20
C ASN A 204 6.53 -7.59 -14.18
N VAL A 205 6.20 -7.00 -15.34
CA VAL A 205 7.07 -6.79 -16.53
C VAL A 205 8.42 -6.10 -16.25
N SER A 206 8.55 -5.42 -15.11
CA SER A 206 9.82 -4.86 -14.65
C SER A 206 10.91 -5.93 -14.40
N TYR A 207 10.50 -7.17 -14.13
CA TYR A 207 11.38 -8.33 -14.03
C TYR A 207 11.95 -8.71 -15.41
N ASP A 208 11.08 -8.91 -16.39
CA ASP A 208 11.40 -9.28 -17.77
C ASP A 208 12.22 -8.20 -18.47
N ARG A 209 11.86 -6.93 -18.22
CA ARG A 209 12.66 -5.76 -18.61
C ARG A 209 14.11 -5.86 -18.12
N SER A 210 14.35 -6.39 -16.92
CA SER A 210 15.70 -6.61 -16.37
C SER A 210 16.44 -7.82 -16.98
N ARG A 211 15.97 -8.33 -18.14
CA ARG A 211 16.63 -9.33 -18.99
C ARG A 211 16.90 -8.83 -20.41
N VAL A 212 16.44 -7.62 -20.74
CA VAL A 212 16.51 -7.03 -22.09
C VAL A 212 17.83 -6.29 -22.29
N LYS A 213 18.56 -6.63 -23.37
CA LYS A 213 19.92 -6.17 -23.69
C LYS A 213 20.02 -4.65 -23.83
N GLU A 214 19.03 -4.05 -24.50
CA GLU A 214 18.99 -2.63 -24.84
C GLU A 214 18.75 -1.70 -23.65
N GLU A 215 18.06 -2.17 -22.60
CA GLU A 215 17.68 -1.35 -21.44
C GLU A 215 18.88 -0.92 -20.60
N TYR A 216 19.95 -1.73 -20.63
CA TYR A 216 21.26 -1.46 -20.04
C TYR A 216 22.06 -0.47 -20.92
N SER A 217 21.47 0.70 -21.17
CA SER A 217 22.02 1.81 -21.97
C SER A 217 21.82 3.14 -21.24
N LEU A 218 22.70 4.12 -21.50
CA LEU A 218 22.52 5.50 -21.02
C LEU A 218 21.58 6.31 -21.92
N ALA A 219 21.25 5.82 -23.12
CA ALA A 219 20.17 6.37 -23.94
C ALA A 219 18.81 6.07 -23.29
N GLU A 220 17.79 6.87 -23.58
CA GLU A 220 16.40 6.58 -23.20
C GLU A 220 15.85 5.46 -24.09
N SER A 221 15.11 4.52 -23.50
CA SER A 221 14.40 3.48 -24.24
C SER A 221 13.22 4.09 -25.01
N LYS A 222 12.97 3.58 -26.22
CA LYS A 222 11.74 3.83 -26.99
C LYS A 222 10.69 2.76 -26.75
N ALA A 223 10.92 1.77 -25.89
CA ALA A 223 9.84 0.86 -25.47
C ALA A 223 8.98 1.48 -24.35
N PHE A 224 7.70 1.11 -24.32
CA PHE A 224 6.83 1.29 -23.16
C PHE A 224 6.50 -0.10 -22.60
N TYR A 225 7.11 -0.43 -21.47
CA TYR A 225 6.78 -1.61 -20.67
C TYR A 225 5.48 -1.35 -19.89
N LEU A 226 4.44 -2.14 -20.18
CA LEU A 226 3.09 -1.97 -19.67
C LEU A 226 2.69 -3.19 -18.83
N ASP A 227 2.56 -2.98 -17.52
CA ASP A 227 2.45 -4.06 -16.54
C ASP A 227 0.99 -4.39 -16.19
N THR A 228 0.52 -5.57 -16.60
CA THR A 228 -0.84 -6.04 -16.26
C THR A 228 -1.09 -6.13 -14.75
N MET A 229 -0.05 -6.38 -13.95
CA MET A 229 -0.17 -6.37 -12.49
C MET A 229 -0.46 -4.96 -11.96
N ALA A 230 0.19 -3.92 -12.51
CA ALA A 230 -0.05 -2.53 -12.11
C ALA A 230 -1.46 -2.07 -12.49
N LEU A 231 -1.92 -2.39 -13.71
CA LEU A 231 -3.28 -2.09 -14.17
C LEU A 231 -4.33 -2.78 -13.29
N HIS A 232 -4.14 -4.07 -12.98
CA HIS A 232 -5.01 -4.80 -12.06
C HIS A 232 -5.06 -4.19 -10.65
N ILE A 233 -3.91 -3.79 -10.07
CA ILE A 233 -3.88 -3.18 -8.74
C ILE A 233 -4.64 -1.84 -8.71
N ALA A 234 -4.53 -1.03 -9.76
CA ALA A 234 -5.23 0.25 -9.86
C ALA A 234 -6.77 0.09 -9.94
N VAL A 235 -7.26 -0.94 -10.64
CA VAL A 235 -8.70 -1.18 -10.84
C VAL A 235 -9.32 -2.04 -9.72
N SER A 236 -8.62 -3.08 -9.28
CA SER A 236 -9.17 -4.19 -8.48
C SER A 236 -8.33 -4.55 -7.25
N GLY A 237 -7.21 -3.87 -6.98
CA GLY A 237 -6.32 -4.21 -5.86
C GLY A 237 -6.92 -3.96 -4.47
N MET A 238 -6.46 -4.74 -3.48
CA MET A 238 -6.89 -4.65 -2.06
C MET A 238 -5.85 -3.99 -1.15
N CYS A 239 -6.31 -3.25 -0.13
CA CYS A 239 -5.44 -2.66 0.88
C CYS A 239 -4.92 -3.68 1.91
N SER A 240 -3.90 -3.32 2.70
CA SER A 240 -3.25 -4.22 3.67
C SER A 240 -4.19 -4.76 4.76
N GLN A 241 -5.26 -4.04 5.10
CA GLN A 241 -6.26 -4.51 6.08
C GLN A 241 -7.19 -5.57 5.47
N GLN A 242 -7.57 -5.40 4.20
CA GLN A 242 -8.41 -6.33 3.44
C GLN A 242 -7.69 -7.66 3.18
N ARG A 243 -6.37 -7.64 2.93
CA ARG A 243 -5.56 -8.85 2.68
C ARG A 243 -5.71 -9.93 3.75
N ILE A 244 -5.93 -9.57 5.01
CA ILE A 244 -6.13 -10.55 6.10
C ILE A 244 -7.46 -11.28 5.90
N LYS A 245 -8.56 -10.53 5.79
CA LYS A 245 -9.91 -11.08 5.56
C LYS A 245 -10.01 -11.89 4.27
N TRP A 246 -9.39 -11.43 3.20
CA TRP A 246 -9.39 -12.16 1.93
C TRP A 246 -8.66 -13.51 2.04
N MET A 247 -7.57 -13.57 2.82
CA MET A 247 -6.87 -14.83 3.14
C MET A 247 -7.62 -15.73 4.14
N GLU A 248 -8.65 -15.22 4.81
CA GLU A 248 -9.59 -16.00 5.63
C GLU A 248 -10.71 -16.56 4.74
N HIS A 249 -11.35 -15.72 3.91
CA HIS A 249 -12.33 -16.10 2.89
C HIS A 249 -11.80 -17.15 1.89
N ARG A 250 -10.56 -16.99 1.38
CA ARG A 250 -9.93 -18.02 0.51
C ARG A 250 -9.77 -19.37 1.21
N LYS A 251 -9.55 -19.40 2.53
CA LYS A 251 -9.41 -20.68 3.26
C LYS A 251 -10.75 -21.37 3.43
N LEU A 252 -11.85 -20.62 3.60
CA LEU A 252 -13.20 -21.17 3.60
C LEU A 252 -13.52 -21.78 2.21
N LYS A 253 -13.21 -21.07 1.13
CA LYS A 253 -13.40 -21.56 -0.25
C LYS A 253 -12.54 -22.77 -0.66
N HIS A 254 -11.48 -23.07 0.09
CA HIS A 254 -10.60 -24.22 -0.14
C HIS A 254 -10.56 -25.18 1.07
N ALA A 255 -11.63 -25.20 1.88
CA ALA A 255 -11.79 -26.16 2.96
C ALA A 255 -12.14 -27.56 2.42
N GLU A 256 -11.70 -28.62 3.13
CA GLU A 256 -12.01 -30.01 2.75
C GLU A 256 -13.51 -30.34 2.93
N GLU A 257 -14.15 -29.69 3.91
CA GLU A 257 -15.61 -29.64 4.07
C GLU A 257 -16.07 -28.22 3.68
N LEU A 258 -16.79 -28.11 2.56
CA LEU A 258 -17.28 -26.83 2.02
C LEU A 258 -18.63 -26.44 2.65
N ASP A 259 -18.62 -25.47 3.56
CA ASP A 259 -19.84 -24.85 4.08
C ASP A 259 -20.28 -23.68 3.17
N GLU A 260 -21.29 -23.92 2.33
CA GLU A 260 -21.88 -22.90 1.46
C GLU A 260 -22.65 -21.80 2.21
N GLU A 261 -23.02 -22.01 3.48
CA GLU A 261 -23.63 -20.97 4.32
C GLU A 261 -22.53 -20.08 4.92
N GLU A 262 -21.44 -20.65 5.47
CA GLU A 262 -20.33 -19.85 6.00
C GLU A 262 -19.61 -19.04 4.90
N ILE A 263 -19.40 -19.60 3.70
CA ILE A 263 -18.82 -18.86 2.56
C ILE A 263 -19.75 -17.70 2.14
N ARG A 264 -21.06 -17.94 2.09
CA ARG A 264 -22.06 -16.93 1.72
C ARG A 264 -22.19 -15.82 2.76
N ASP A 265 -22.20 -16.17 4.04
CA ASP A 265 -22.18 -15.21 5.13
C ASP A 265 -20.86 -14.41 5.13
N SER A 266 -19.72 -15.02 4.82
CA SER A 266 -18.45 -14.31 4.64
C SER A 266 -18.54 -13.25 3.53
N GLU A 267 -19.16 -13.58 2.39
CA GLU A 267 -19.37 -12.66 1.26
C GLU A 267 -20.42 -11.58 1.54
N ILE A 268 -21.45 -11.86 2.35
CA ILE A 268 -22.42 -10.85 2.79
C ILE A 268 -21.78 -9.88 3.81
N ASN A 269 -20.90 -10.38 4.68
CA ASN A 269 -20.19 -9.58 5.68
C ASN A 269 -19.05 -8.72 5.07
N ASP A 270 -18.45 -9.15 3.96
CA ASP A 270 -17.38 -8.43 3.26
C ASP A 270 -17.52 -8.48 1.72
N PRO A 271 -18.54 -7.83 1.10
CA PRO A 271 -18.86 -8.01 -0.33
C PRO A 271 -17.72 -7.68 -1.31
N TRP A 272 -16.78 -6.82 -0.92
CA TRP A 272 -15.59 -6.46 -1.67
C TRP A 272 -14.66 -7.65 -1.98
N VAL A 273 -14.75 -8.79 -1.28
CA VAL A 273 -13.90 -9.98 -1.57
C VAL A 273 -14.12 -10.51 -2.98
N ASN A 274 -15.33 -10.36 -3.52
CA ASN A 274 -15.69 -10.77 -4.89
C ASN A 274 -15.30 -9.74 -5.96
N TYR A 275 -14.71 -8.59 -5.57
CA TYR A 275 -14.27 -7.52 -6.46
C TYR A 275 -12.77 -7.23 -6.34
N SER A 276 -12.00 -8.17 -5.78
CA SER A 276 -10.56 -8.04 -5.58
C SER A 276 -9.84 -9.39 -5.49
N SER A 277 -8.55 -9.40 -5.85
CA SER A 277 -7.67 -10.56 -5.69
C SER A 277 -6.26 -10.17 -5.26
N PRO A 278 -5.42 -11.13 -4.83
CA PRO A 278 -3.98 -10.98 -4.83
C PRO A 278 -3.44 -10.73 -6.25
N ASN A 279 -2.19 -10.30 -6.29
CA ASN A 279 -1.60 -9.72 -7.49
C ASN A 279 -1.06 -10.75 -8.51
N SER A 280 -0.91 -12.04 -8.18
CA SER A 280 -0.16 -12.99 -9.05
C SER A 280 -0.97 -13.44 -10.26
N LEU A 281 -0.30 -13.77 -11.37
CA LEU A 281 -0.92 -14.15 -12.64
C LEU A 281 -2.05 -15.18 -12.47
N ALA A 282 -1.82 -16.21 -11.65
CA ALA A 282 -2.81 -17.22 -11.34
C ALA A 282 -3.99 -16.69 -10.50
N ASP A 283 -3.74 -15.87 -9.47
CA ASP A 283 -4.83 -15.31 -8.64
C ASP A 283 -5.68 -14.30 -9.44
N VAL A 284 -5.07 -13.57 -10.37
CA VAL A 284 -5.73 -12.63 -11.29
C VAL A 284 -6.50 -13.37 -12.40
N THR A 285 -6.01 -14.53 -12.83
CA THR A 285 -6.72 -15.42 -13.78
C THR A 285 -7.91 -16.12 -13.12
N GLU A 286 -7.73 -16.62 -11.89
CA GLU A 286 -8.81 -17.15 -11.04
C GLU A 286 -9.87 -16.07 -10.79
N PHE A 287 -9.45 -14.80 -10.61
CA PHE A 287 -10.35 -13.67 -10.42
C PHE A 287 -11.18 -13.33 -11.67
N TYR A 288 -10.54 -13.05 -12.81
CA TYR A 288 -11.25 -12.58 -14.01
C TYR A 288 -11.91 -13.70 -14.83
N PHE A 289 -11.29 -14.88 -14.93
CA PHE A 289 -11.72 -15.95 -15.84
C PHE A 289 -12.22 -17.22 -15.13
N LYS A 290 -12.07 -17.32 -13.80
CA LYS A 290 -12.40 -18.52 -13.00
C LYS A 290 -11.59 -19.77 -13.38
N GLU A 291 -10.44 -19.56 -14.02
CA GLU A 291 -9.51 -20.62 -14.43
C GLU A 291 -8.37 -20.76 -13.42
N ASN A 292 -8.02 -21.99 -13.05
CA ASN A 292 -6.87 -22.29 -12.20
C ASN A 292 -5.61 -22.54 -13.03
N ILE A 293 -4.49 -21.91 -12.65
CA ILE A 293 -3.17 -22.16 -13.23
C ILE A 293 -2.36 -23.02 -12.26
N ASP A 294 -1.94 -24.20 -12.70
CA ASP A 294 -0.93 -24.98 -11.98
C ASP A 294 0.43 -24.27 -12.02
N LYS A 295 1.10 -24.26 -10.87
CA LYS A 295 2.39 -23.59 -10.62
C LYS A 295 3.55 -24.59 -10.54
N SER A 296 3.27 -25.90 -10.50
CA SER A 296 4.25 -26.95 -10.26
C SER A 296 5.45 -26.92 -11.22
N ILE A 297 5.19 -26.72 -12.52
CA ILE A 297 6.19 -26.68 -13.60
C ILE A 297 7.23 -25.57 -13.36
N ARG A 298 6.83 -24.48 -12.69
CA ARG A 298 7.72 -23.35 -12.41
C ARG A 298 8.80 -23.68 -11.38
N ASP A 299 8.52 -24.55 -10.42
CA ASP A 299 9.47 -24.89 -9.36
C ASP A 299 10.72 -25.63 -9.92
N THR A 300 10.65 -26.19 -11.13
CA THR A 300 11.77 -26.73 -11.90
C THR A 300 12.85 -25.67 -12.20
N PHE A 301 12.49 -24.41 -12.46
CA PHE A 301 13.45 -23.31 -12.61
C PHE A 301 14.17 -22.92 -11.30
N SER A 302 13.77 -23.55 -10.19
CA SER A 302 14.48 -23.43 -8.92
C SER A 302 15.66 -24.42 -8.81
N GLU A 303 15.81 -25.40 -9.70
CA GLU A 303 16.90 -26.36 -9.61
C GLU A 303 18.29 -25.76 -9.83
N LEU A 304 19.33 -26.50 -9.40
CA LEU A 304 20.73 -26.08 -9.52
C LEU A 304 21.43 -26.63 -10.76
N ASP A 305 20.90 -27.71 -11.35
CA ASP A 305 21.42 -28.31 -12.57
C ASP A 305 20.66 -27.80 -13.80
N ILE A 306 21.41 -27.30 -14.79
CA ILE A 306 20.87 -26.85 -16.07
C ILE A 306 20.41 -28.01 -16.96
N GLN A 307 20.89 -29.24 -16.74
CA GLN A 307 20.50 -30.39 -17.55
C GLN A 307 19.01 -30.73 -17.40
N VAL A 308 18.44 -30.58 -16.20
CA VAL A 308 17.00 -30.72 -15.94
C VAL A 308 16.16 -29.80 -16.85
N ILE A 309 16.65 -28.59 -17.12
CA ILE A 309 15.98 -27.59 -17.98
C ILE A 309 16.10 -27.93 -19.48
N ARG A 310 17.13 -28.68 -19.88
CA ARG A 310 17.31 -29.19 -21.24
C ARG A 310 16.39 -30.38 -21.50
N ASP A 311 16.36 -31.32 -20.55
CA ASP A 311 15.63 -32.58 -20.67
C ASP A 311 14.10 -32.35 -20.69
N ASP A 312 13.59 -31.36 -19.95
CA ASP A 312 12.16 -30.96 -19.92
C ASP A 312 11.82 -29.72 -20.78
N PHE A 313 12.69 -29.35 -21.74
CA PHE A 313 12.62 -28.07 -22.45
C PHE A 313 11.24 -27.73 -23.05
N GLN A 314 10.58 -28.68 -23.73
CA GLN A 314 9.30 -28.44 -24.41
C GLN A 314 8.17 -28.10 -23.42
N ASN A 315 8.17 -28.72 -22.24
CA ASN A 315 7.21 -28.44 -21.18
C ASN A 315 7.45 -27.04 -20.58
N LEU A 316 8.72 -26.72 -20.30
CA LEU A 316 9.13 -25.44 -19.70
C LEU A 316 8.90 -24.23 -20.62
N ILE A 317 9.24 -24.32 -21.91
CA ILE A 317 8.93 -23.26 -22.87
C ILE A 317 7.44 -23.22 -23.22
N GLY A 318 6.76 -24.37 -23.18
CA GLY A 318 5.30 -24.47 -23.29
C GLY A 318 4.56 -23.78 -22.13
N TYR A 319 5.11 -23.86 -20.91
CA TYR A 319 4.65 -23.12 -19.73
C TYR A 319 4.84 -21.61 -19.92
N CYS A 320 6.05 -21.15 -20.30
CA CYS A 320 6.31 -19.73 -20.57
C CYS A 320 5.35 -19.16 -21.64
N ALA A 321 5.13 -19.91 -22.73
CA ALA A 321 4.17 -19.51 -23.77
C ALA A 321 2.71 -19.49 -23.28
N LYS A 322 2.35 -20.31 -22.28
CA LYS A 322 1.03 -20.27 -21.64
C LYS A 322 0.88 -19.03 -20.75
N ASP A 323 1.91 -18.65 -20.01
CA ASP A 323 1.90 -17.43 -19.18
C ASP A 323 1.87 -16.15 -20.05
N VAL A 324 2.52 -16.16 -21.23
CA VAL A 324 2.37 -15.12 -22.27
C VAL A 324 0.93 -15.03 -22.79
N ALA A 325 0.31 -16.13 -23.19
CA ALA A 325 -1.07 -16.14 -23.67
C ALA A 325 -2.06 -15.66 -22.57
N THR A 326 -1.83 -16.09 -21.33
CA THR A 326 -2.65 -15.69 -20.17
C THR A 326 -2.49 -14.21 -19.84
N THR A 327 -1.26 -13.70 -19.90
CA THR A 327 -0.95 -12.28 -19.71
C THR A 327 -1.64 -11.42 -20.75
N HIS A 328 -1.69 -11.84 -22.02
CA HIS A 328 -2.44 -11.14 -23.07
C HIS A 328 -3.96 -11.15 -22.82
N ARG A 329 -4.54 -12.27 -22.37
CA ARG A 329 -5.96 -12.33 -21.98
C ARG A 329 -6.29 -11.37 -20.84
N ILE A 330 -5.46 -11.33 -19.79
CA ILE A 330 -5.62 -10.36 -18.68
C ILE A 330 -5.48 -8.93 -19.20
N TYR A 331 -4.48 -8.67 -20.05
CA TYR A 331 -4.21 -7.35 -20.64
C TYR A 331 -5.42 -6.80 -21.40
N SER A 332 -5.99 -7.61 -22.29
CA SER A 332 -7.17 -7.28 -23.10
C SER A 332 -8.38 -6.94 -22.25
N HIS A 333 -8.53 -7.58 -21.09
CA HIS A 333 -9.59 -7.27 -20.12
C HIS A 333 -9.30 -6.02 -19.28
N VAL A 334 -8.07 -5.85 -18.77
CA VAL A 334 -7.76 -4.86 -17.74
C VAL A 334 -7.32 -3.49 -18.28
N LEU A 335 -6.82 -3.40 -19.51
CA LEU A 335 -6.48 -2.10 -20.11
C LEU A 335 -7.72 -1.21 -20.32
N PRO A 336 -8.86 -1.70 -20.86
CA PRO A 336 -10.09 -0.92 -20.94
C PRO A 336 -10.58 -0.44 -19.57
N GLU A 337 -10.64 -1.32 -18.56
CA GLU A 337 -11.06 -0.94 -17.20
C GLU A 337 -10.12 0.10 -16.57
N PHE A 338 -8.81 0.02 -16.83
CA PHE A 338 -7.85 1.02 -16.38
C PHE A 338 -8.08 2.38 -17.03
N LEU A 339 -8.33 2.41 -18.35
CA LEU A 339 -8.56 3.65 -19.08
C LEU A 339 -9.91 4.31 -18.69
N GLU A 340 -10.93 3.54 -18.33
CA GLU A 340 -12.16 4.07 -17.73
C GLU A 340 -11.91 4.60 -16.30
N SER A 341 -11.18 3.84 -15.50
CA SER A 341 -10.83 4.20 -14.10
C SER A 341 -9.98 5.46 -14.01
N SER A 342 -8.99 5.62 -14.89
CA SER A 342 -8.01 6.72 -14.94
C SER A 342 -8.06 7.47 -16.28
N PRO A 343 -9.15 8.23 -16.56
CA PRO A 343 -9.48 8.70 -17.90
C PRO A 343 -8.61 9.85 -18.43
N HIS A 344 -7.85 10.55 -17.57
CA HIS A 344 -6.97 11.63 -18.03
C HIS A 344 -5.66 11.06 -18.60
N PRO A 345 -5.26 11.40 -19.85
CA PRO A 345 -4.17 10.73 -20.56
C PRO A 345 -2.80 10.83 -19.87
N VAL A 346 -2.60 11.83 -19.00
CA VAL A 346 -1.40 11.96 -18.14
C VAL A 346 -1.14 10.67 -17.33
N SER A 347 -2.20 10.04 -16.81
CA SER A 347 -2.08 8.82 -15.98
C SER A 347 -1.59 7.60 -16.75
N PHE A 348 -1.87 7.50 -18.05
CA PHE A 348 -1.30 6.46 -18.92
C PHE A 348 0.11 6.85 -19.39
N ALA A 349 0.31 8.10 -19.80
CA ALA A 349 1.59 8.59 -20.33
C ALA A 349 2.73 8.53 -19.30
N ALA A 350 2.45 8.74 -18.01
CA ALA A 350 3.47 8.73 -16.96
C ALA A 350 4.07 7.34 -16.68
N LEU A 351 3.28 6.26 -16.83
CA LEU A 351 3.69 4.88 -16.58
C LEU A 351 4.95 4.49 -17.38
N LYS A 352 5.01 4.95 -18.63
CA LYS A 352 6.15 4.75 -19.55
C LYS A 352 7.48 5.23 -18.96
N PHE A 353 7.48 6.38 -18.29
CA PHE A 353 8.70 6.95 -17.69
C PHE A 353 9.02 6.24 -16.36
N MET A 354 8.01 6.00 -15.53
CA MET A 354 8.17 5.35 -14.23
C MET A 354 8.68 3.90 -14.36
N GLY A 355 8.25 3.15 -15.38
CA GLY A 355 8.71 1.78 -15.66
C GLY A 355 10.08 1.69 -16.33
N THR A 356 10.59 2.77 -16.94
CA THR A 356 11.88 2.80 -17.68
C THR A 356 13.05 3.36 -16.87
N GLY A 357 12.91 3.46 -15.55
CA GLY A 357 13.95 3.90 -14.62
C GLY A 357 15.29 3.14 -14.73
N ILE A 358 16.35 3.78 -14.26
CA ILE A 358 17.74 3.32 -14.39
C ILE A 358 18.60 3.86 -13.24
N LEU A 359 19.47 3.03 -12.68
CA LEU A 359 20.45 3.41 -11.68
C LEU A 359 21.85 3.07 -12.21
N THR A 360 22.79 4.01 -12.13
CA THR A 360 24.17 3.80 -12.54
C THR A 360 25.07 3.61 -11.31
N THR A 361 26.09 2.77 -11.43
CA THR A 361 27.11 2.58 -10.40
C THR A 361 28.46 2.27 -11.05
N ASN A 362 29.47 1.84 -10.29
CA ASN A 362 30.80 1.45 -10.76
C ASN A 362 31.38 0.36 -9.83
N LYS A 363 32.68 0.07 -9.96
CA LYS A 363 33.39 -0.96 -9.18
C LYS A 363 33.40 -0.78 -7.65
N SER A 364 32.90 0.36 -7.14
CA SER A 364 32.72 0.55 -5.70
C SER A 364 31.48 -0.18 -5.14
N TRP A 365 30.61 -0.71 -6.01
CA TRP A 365 29.49 -1.55 -5.61
C TRP A 365 29.97 -2.84 -4.97
N GLU A 366 30.90 -3.56 -5.61
CA GLU A 366 31.43 -4.83 -5.11
C GLU A 366 32.17 -4.62 -3.79
N SER A 367 33.00 -3.57 -3.68
CA SER A 367 33.68 -3.19 -2.43
C SER A 367 32.70 -2.78 -1.32
N TYR A 368 31.53 -2.23 -1.66
CA TYR A 368 30.47 -1.90 -0.69
C TYR A 368 29.75 -3.16 -0.18
N LEU A 369 29.47 -4.13 -1.05
CA LEU A 369 28.94 -5.42 -0.64
C LEU A 369 29.93 -6.16 0.27
N GLU A 370 31.20 -6.22 -0.14
CA GLU A 370 32.27 -6.88 0.61
C GLU A 370 32.49 -6.22 1.98
N SER A 371 32.66 -4.90 2.05
CA SER A 371 32.88 -4.19 3.32
C SER A 371 31.68 -4.29 4.27
N SER A 372 30.46 -4.12 3.77
CA SER A 372 29.24 -4.22 4.58
C SER A 372 29.02 -5.64 5.11
N GLU A 373 29.25 -6.67 4.29
CA GLU A 373 29.11 -8.05 4.71
C GLU A 373 30.23 -8.49 5.65
N LYS A 374 31.48 -8.13 5.35
CA LYS A 374 32.64 -8.42 6.20
C LYS A 374 32.44 -7.86 7.61
N LEU A 375 32.12 -6.57 7.73
CA LEU A 375 31.88 -5.93 9.03
C LEU A 375 30.69 -6.57 9.78
N TYR A 376 29.65 -6.99 9.06
CA TYR A 376 28.52 -7.71 9.65
C TYR A 376 28.94 -9.07 10.21
N GLN A 377 29.70 -9.88 9.45
CA GLN A 377 30.15 -11.20 9.89
C GLN A 377 31.22 -11.10 10.99
N GLU A 378 32.17 -10.17 10.90
CA GLU A 378 33.18 -9.91 11.94
C GLU A 378 32.51 -9.52 13.28
N SER A 379 31.58 -8.57 13.25
CA SER A 379 30.81 -8.16 14.44
C SER A 379 30.02 -9.34 15.02
N ARG A 380 29.40 -10.15 14.14
CA ARG A 380 28.63 -11.33 14.54
C ARG A 380 29.52 -12.38 15.21
N SER A 381 30.64 -12.74 14.59
CA SER A 381 31.59 -13.74 15.12
C SER A 381 32.21 -13.31 16.43
N HIS A 382 32.49 -12.02 16.63
CA HIS A 382 32.93 -11.49 17.93
C HIS A 382 31.88 -11.75 19.02
N ILE A 383 30.61 -11.41 18.78
CA ILE A 383 29.53 -11.66 19.77
C ILE A 383 29.27 -13.15 19.96
N GLU A 384 29.39 -13.99 18.93
CA GLU A 384 29.28 -15.45 19.06
C GLU A 384 30.46 -16.06 19.84
N SER A 385 31.66 -15.45 19.83
CA SER A 385 32.78 -15.80 20.72
C SER A 385 32.54 -15.38 22.16
N SER A 386 32.24 -14.10 22.41
CA SER A 386 32.02 -13.62 23.79
C SER A 386 30.81 -14.28 24.48
N LEU A 387 29.79 -14.70 23.72
CA LEU A 387 28.71 -15.53 24.25
C LEU A 387 29.16 -16.96 24.58
N ARG A 388 30.10 -17.53 23.81
CA ARG A 388 30.70 -18.84 24.08
C ARG A 388 31.56 -18.79 25.34
N GLU A 389 32.41 -17.78 25.48
CA GLU A 389 33.21 -17.52 26.68
C GLU A 389 32.33 -17.46 27.93
N LEU A 390 31.22 -16.70 27.90
CA LEU A 390 30.23 -16.64 29.00
C LEU A 390 29.49 -17.98 29.24
N ALA A 391 29.28 -18.80 28.21
CA ALA A 391 28.69 -20.12 28.36
C ALA A 391 29.67 -21.14 28.95
N GLU A 392 30.96 -21.01 28.66
CA GLU A 392 32.04 -21.83 29.18
C GLU A 392 32.35 -21.45 30.65
N GLU A 393 32.35 -20.15 30.98
CA GLU A 393 32.36 -19.65 32.36
C GLU A 393 31.16 -20.20 33.15
N ALA A 394 29.94 -20.06 32.61
CA ALA A 394 28.74 -20.58 33.27
C ALA A 394 28.83 -22.11 33.49
N VAL A 395 29.22 -22.90 32.47
CA VAL A 395 29.26 -24.37 32.60
C VAL A 395 30.40 -24.87 33.49
N SER A 396 31.42 -24.06 33.77
CA SER A 396 32.44 -24.39 34.79
C SER A 396 31.84 -24.50 36.20
N LEU A 397 30.78 -23.74 36.49
CA LEU A 397 30.06 -23.75 37.77
C LEU A 397 29.17 -24.99 37.97
N ARG A 398 29.06 -25.91 36.99
CA ARG A 398 28.15 -27.08 37.06
C ARG A 398 28.33 -27.93 38.33
N ASP A 399 29.55 -27.96 38.88
CA ASP A 399 29.95 -28.76 40.05
C ASP A 399 29.78 -27.98 41.38
N SER A 400 29.28 -26.73 41.31
CA SER A 400 29.09 -25.77 42.41
C SER A 400 27.63 -25.25 42.50
N PRO A 401 26.66 -26.09 42.90
CA PRO A 401 25.23 -25.72 42.98
C PRO A 401 24.95 -24.53 43.90
N GLU A 402 25.72 -24.38 44.98
CA GLU A 402 25.62 -23.28 45.94
C GLU A 402 25.95 -21.89 45.36
N ILE A 403 26.53 -21.84 44.15
CA ILE A 403 26.79 -20.61 43.39
C ILE A 403 25.65 -20.36 42.40
N TYR A 404 25.41 -21.28 41.46
CA TYR A 404 24.46 -21.01 40.36
C TYR A 404 22.99 -20.98 40.80
N MET A 405 22.62 -21.64 41.91
CA MET A 405 21.25 -21.54 42.46
C MET A 405 20.96 -20.18 43.11
N LYS A 406 21.99 -19.44 43.53
CA LYS A 406 21.84 -18.08 44.10
C LYS A 406 21.76 -16.99 43.04
N ASP A 407 22.35 -17.22 41.86
CA ASP A 407 22.32 -16.27 40.75
C ASP A 407 20.93 -16.26 40.07
N PRO A 408 20.23 -15.10 39.99
CA PRO A 408 18.87 -15.03 39.44
C PRO A 408 18.72 -15.45 37.97
N TRP A 409 19.79 -15.45 37.19
CA TRP A 409 19.79 -15.82 35.78
C TRP A 409 20.23 -17.27 35.58
N LEU A 410 21.31 -17.70 36.24
CA LEU A 410 21.82 -19.06 36.11
C LEU A 410 20.86 -20.09 36.74
N LYS A 411 20.11 -19.74 37.81
CA LYS A 411 19.05 -20.61 38.39
C LYS A 411 17.96 -21.03 37.39
N GLN A 412 17.83 -20.34 36.25
CA GLN A 412 16.84 -20.62 35.22
C GLN A 412 17.30 -21.64 34.15
N LEU A 413 18.59 -22.02 34.15
CA LEU A 413 19.15 -22.96 33.19
C LEU A 413 18.89 -24.42 33.60
N ASN A 414 18.73 -25.32 32.63
CA ASN A 414 18.48 -26.74 32.89
C ASN A 414 19.78 -27.48 33.28
N TRP A 415 20.15 -27.41 34.56
CA TRP A 415 21.38 -27.99 35.12
C TRP A 415 21.39 -29.53 35.22
N LYS A 416 20.29 -30.22 34.89
CA LYS A 416 20.23 -31.69 34.97
C LYS A 416 21.32 -32.32 34.09
N SER A 417 22.24 -33.06 34.71
CA SER A 417 23.38 -33.69 34.04
C SER A 417 23.20 -35.20 33.94
N THR A 418 23.15 -35.73 32.72
CA THR A 418 23.24 -37.18 32.50
C THR A 418 24.70 -37.65 32.61
N PRO A 419 25.03 -38.57 33.55
CA PRO A 419 26.38 -39.08 33.75
C PRO A 419 26.81 -40.04 32.63
N GLN A 420 28.11 -40.34 32.56
CA GLN A 420 28.66 -41.25 31.56
C GLN A 420 28.13 -42.67 31.75
N LYS A 421 27.43 -43.20 30.75
CA LYS A 421 26.94 -44.58 30.75
C LYS A 421 28.04 -45.54 30.32
N PHE A 422 28.28 -46.54 31.14
CA PHE A 422 29.18 -47.66 30.88
C PHE A 422 28.39 -48.92 30.53
N ARG A 423 29.02 -49.79 29.74
CA ARG A 423 28.54 -51.13 29.41
C ARG A 423 28.94 -52.12 30.52
N LYS A 424 28.42 -53.36 30.44
CA LYS A 424 28.80 -54.45 31.34
C LYS A 424 30.27 -54.87 31.26
N ASP A 425 30.97 -54.48 30.18
CA ASP A 425 32.41 -54.70 29.96
C ASP A 425 33.30 -53.57 30.52
N GLY A 426 32.70 -52.59 31.23
CA GLY A 426 33.41 -51.42 31.76
C GLY A 426 33.71 -50.32 30.74
N GLN A 427 33.47 -50.52 29.43
CA GLN A 427 33.69 -49.50 28.42
C GLN A 427 32.51 -48.51 28.31
N PRO A 428 32.76 -47.21 28.06
CA PRO A 428 31.70 -46.25 27.85
C PRO A 428 30.91 -46.53 26.55
N TYR A 429 29.59 -46.30 26.57
CA TYR A 429 28.79 -46.34 25.35
C TYR A 429 29.30 -45.31 24.32
N LYS A 430 29.53 -45.75 23.08
CA LYS A 430 30.00 -44.89 21.97
C LYS A 430 28.94 -43.82 21.62
N LYS A 431 29.41 -42.66 21.15
CA LYS A 431 28.59 -41.49 20.71
C LYS A 431 27.71 -40.83 21.79
N GLN A 432 28.09 -40.88 23.07
CA GLN A 432 27.44 -40.05 24.09
C GLN A 432 27.79 -38.56 23.90
N LYS A 433 26.77 -37.70 23.83
CA LYS A 433 26.94 -36.24 23.66
C LYS A 433 27.28 -35.59 25.00
N LEU A 434 28.53 -35.17 25.17
CA LEU A 434 29.06 -34.46 26.35
C LEU A 434 28.60 -35.06 27.70
N PRO A 435 28.91 -36.34 28.02
CA PRO A 435 28.52 -36.92 29.30
C PRO A 435 29.02 -36.09 30.48
N GLY A 436 28.22 -35.98 31.56
CA GLY A 436 28.50 -35.11 32.71
C GLY A 436 28.09 -33.64 32.56
N TYR A 437 27.98 -33.10 31.34
CA TYR A 437 27.55 -31.71 31.14
C TYR A 437 26.04 -31.53 31.41
N PRO A 438 25.58 -30.33 31.81
CA PRO A 438 24.16 -30.03 31.98
C PRO A 438 23.40 -29.98 30.65
N GLU A 439 22.11 -30.29 30.68
CA GLU A 439 21.31 -30.43 29.46
C GLU A 439 21.18 -29.13 28.67
N TRP A 440 21.14 -27.96 29.33
CA TRP A 440 21.13 -26.66 28.62
C TRP A 440 22.35 -26.44 27.71
N TYR A 441 23.51 -26.96 28.10
CA TYR A 441 24.75 -26.89 27.33
C TYR A 441 24.77 -27.94 26.21
N LYS A 442 24.24 -29.14 26.50
CA LYS A 442 24.04 -30.22 25.51
C LYS A 442 23.06 -29.83 24.40
N GLU A 443 22.02 -29.06 24.68
CA GLU A 443 21.10 -28.55 23.65
C GLU A 443 21.83 -27.61 22.65
N LEU A 444 22.75 -26.78 23.13
CA LEU A 444 23.45 -25.76 22.33
C LEU A 444 24.66 -26.27 21.54
N TYR A 445 25.27 -27.38 21.94
CA TYR A 445 26.45 -27.94 21.28
C TYR A 445 26.10 -28.69 19.98
N ASP A 446 26.75 -28.39 18.85
CA ASP A 446 26.66 -29.24 17.65
C ASP A 446 27.79 -30.28 17.64
N SER A 447 27.43 -31.55 17.48
CA SER A 447 28.37 -32.68 17.45
C SER A 447 29.04 -32.88 16.07
N LYS A 448 28.58 -32.18 15.03
CA LYS A 448 29.26 -32.12 13.72
C LYS A 448 30.36 -31.06 13.73
N ASP A 449 29.97 -29.84 14.10
CA ASP A 449 30.83 -28.64 14.03
C ASP A 449 31.70 -28.48 15.31
N GLN A 450 31.56 -29.39 16.27
CA GLN A 450 32.22 -29.43 17.58
C GLN A 450 32.16 -28.11 18.39
N THR A 451 31.12 -27.31 18.18
CA THR A 451 31.02 -25.92 18.69
C THR A 451 29.65 -25.60 19.27
N LEU A 452 29.60 -24.64 20.22
CA LEU A 452 28.35 -24.08 20.72
C LEU A 452 27.70 -23.15 19.68
N ARG A 453 26.43 -23.43 19.35
CA ARG A 453 25.58 -22.62 18.46
C ARG A 453 24.78 -21.59 19.24
N LEU A 454 25.49 -20.60 19.77
CA LEU A 454 24.92 -19.44 20.48
C LEU A 454 24.59 -18.32 19.48
N THR A 455 23.50 -17.58 19.71
CA THR A 455 23.10 -16.41 18.91
C THR A 455 22.34 -15.40 19.76
N THR A 456 22.30 -14.12 19.37
CA THR A 456 21.53 -13.07 20.06
C THR A 456 20.01 -13.30 20.10
N ARG A 457 19.50 -14.36 19.46
CA ARG A 457 18.08 -14.77 19.48
C ARG A 457 17.80 -15.98 20.38
N GLY A 458 18.82 -16.60 20.97
CA GLY A 458 18.65 -17.76 21.85
C GLY A 458 18.02 -17.41 23.21
N ARG A 459 17.21 -18.32 23.79
CA ARG A 459 16.61 -18.11 25.14
C ARG A 459 17.66 -18.04 26.26
N VAL A 460 18.79 -18.73 26.10
CA VAL A 460 19.90 -18.75 27.07
C VAL A 460 20.67 -17.43 27.07
N THR A 461 20.68 -16.69 25.95
CA THR A 461 21.53 -15.50 25.79
C THR A 461 21.16 -14.33 26.72
N PRO A 462 19.87 -13.98 26.95
CA PRO A 462 19.50 -13.03 28.01
C PRO A 462 19.95 -13.41 29.43
N LEU A 463 20.18 -14.69 29.70
CA LEU A 463 20.61 -15.20 31.00
C LEU A 463 22.14 -15.10 31.16
N LEU A 464 22.91 -15.56 30.15
CA LEU A 464 24.37 -15.38 30.12
C LEU A 464 24.79 -13.90 30.14
N LEU A 465 24.00 -13.05 29.47
CA LEU A 465 24.18 -11.59 29.49
C LEU A 465 23.57 -10.90 30.72
N LYS A 466 23.04 -11.65 31.70
CA LYS A 466 22.45 -11.15 32.95
C LYS A 466 21.56 -9.91 32.77
N LEU A 467 20.64 -9.96 31.81
CA LEU A 467 19.81 -8.80 31.46
C LEU A 467 18.85 -8.41 32.59
N LYS A 468 18.65 -7.11 32.75
CA LYS A 468 17.77 -6.47 33.74
C LYS A 468 16.68 -5.66 33.05
N TRP A 469 15.52 -5.56 33.69
CA TRP A 469 14.43 -4.66 33.30
C TRP A 469 14.01 -3.80 34.51
N GLU A 470 13.98 -2.47 34.36
CA GLU A 470 13.85 -1.49 35.48
C GLU A 470 14.92 -1.73 36.59
N GLY A 471 16.07 -2.32 36.24
CA GLY A 471 17.12 -2.74 37.18
C GLY A 471 16.94 -4.13 37.80
N TYR A 472 15.82 -4.82 37.55
CA TYR A 472 15.47 -6.12 38.12
C TYR A 472 15.76 -7.31 37.18
N PRO A 473 16.12 -8.51 37.68
CA PRO A 473 16.42 -9.67 36.82
C PRO A 473 15.26 -10.06 35.90
N VAL A 474 15.57 -10.42 34.65
CA VAL A 474 14.57 -10.97 33.72
C VAL A 474 14.39 -12.48 33.92
N MET A 475 13.14 -12.92 33.91
CA MET A 475 12.72 -14.31 34.17
C MET A 475 11.95 -14.86 32.96
N TRP A 476 12.25 -16.09 32.52
CA TRP A 476 11.47 -16.75 31.46
C TRP A 476 10.30 -17.58 32.01
N ASN A 477 9.12 -17.45 31.39
CA ASN A 477 7.95 -18.30 31.63
C ASN A 477 7.35 -18.72 30.27
N ASP A 478 7.04 -20.00 30.06
CA ASP A 478 6.57 -20.47 28.74
C ASP A 478 5.16 -19.98 28.37
N HIS A 479 4.33 -19.59 29.35
CA HIS A 479 3.03 -18.98 29.11
C HIS A 479 3.17 -17.49 28.73
N TYR A 480 3.91 -16.71 29.52
CA TYR A 480 3.93 -15.24 29.47
C TYR A 480 5.15 -14.62 28.78
N GLY A 481 6.23 -15.39 28.62
CA GLY A 481 7.51 -14.98 28.00
C GLY A 481 8.49 -14.42 29.01
N TRP A 482 9.23 -13.40 28.59
CA TRP A 482 10.10 -12.63 29.48
C TRP A 482 9.27 -11.71 30.39
N CYS A 483 9.42 -11.94 31.69
CA CYS A 483 8.95 -11.10 32.79
C CYS A 483 10.16 -10.54 33.57
N PHE A 484 9.93 -9.75 34.62
CA PHE A 484 10.97 -9.34 35.58
C PHE A 484 10.53 -9.53 37.03
N GLU A 485 11.51 -9.81 37.91
CA GLU A 485 11.37 -10.17 39.33
C GLU A 485 11.62 -8.94 40.22
N ALA A 486 10.56 -8.21 40.58
CA ALA A 486 10.66 -6.96 41.35
C ALA A 486 10.29 -7.15 42.84
N PRO A 487 10.92 -6.42 43.79
CA PRO A 487 10.51 -6.43 45.19
C PRO A 487 9.06 -5.96 45.39
N ARG A 488 8.32 -6.60 46.31
CA ARG A 488 6.90 -6.28 46.58
C ARG A 488 6.66 -4.84 47.05
N SER A 489 7.64 -4.19 47.66
CA SER A 489 7.62 -2.76 47.99
C SER A 489 7.57 -1.82 46.78
N LYS A 490 7.98 -2.29 45.59
CA LYS A 490 7.92 -1.56 44.32
C LYS A 490 6.69 -1.87 43.47
N ARG A 491 5.81 -2.76 43.95
CA ARG A 491 4.58 -3.18 43.26
C ARG A 491 3.75 -1.99 42.76
N ASP A 492 3.46 -1.04 43.62
CA ASP A 492 2.49 0.01 43.30
C ASP A 492 3.10 1.11 42.41
N GLU A 493 4.41 1.35 42.50
CA GLU A 493 5.17 2.17 41.52
C GLU A 493 5.14 1.53 40.13
N LEU A 494 5.37 0.22 40.03
CA LEU A 494 5.37 -0.50 38.76
C LEU A 494 3.95 -0.63 38.17
N LEU A 495 2.92 -0.72 39.01
CA LEU A 495 1.53 -0.61 38.58
C LEU A 495 1.17 0.81 38.07
N GLN A 496 1.68 1.87 38.70
CA GLN A 496 1.54 3.25 38.19
C GLN A 496 2.28 3.47 36.85
N LYS A 497 3.41 2.77 36.64
CA LYS A 497 4.09 2.66 35.34
C LYS A 497 3.35 1.78 34.31
N ASN A 498 2.15 1.28 34.63
CA ASN A 498 1.30 0.40 33.80
C ASN A 498 1.93 -0.96 33.43
N TYR A 499 2.85 -1.50 34.24
CA TYR A 499 3.32 -2.88 34.07
C TYR A 499 2.24 -3.90 34.48
N ILE A 500 2.06 -4.96 33.68
CA ILE A 500 1.06 -6.00 33.96
C ILE A 500 1.63 -7.02 34.95
N LEU A 501 0.99 -7.09 36.13
CA LEU A 501 1.31 -8.02 37.23
C LEU A 501 0.75 -9.43 36.96
N GLU A 502 1.61 -10.43 36.85
CA GLU A 502 1.22 -11.83 36.64
C GLU A 502 1.06 -12.58 37.97
N LYS A 503 -0.14 -12.53 38.54
CA LYS A 503 -0.47 -13.21 39.81
C LYS A 503 -0.26 -14.73 39.78
N ASP A 504 -0.44 -15.34 38.60
CA ASP A 504 -0.28 -16.79 38.40
C ASP A 504 1.09 -17.15 37.78
N PHE A 505 2.09 -16.26 37.85
CA PHE A 505 3.44 -16.51 37.35
C PHE A 505 4.07 -17.76 37.98
N LEU A 506 4.06 -17.86 39.31
CA LEU A 506 4.61 -19.00 40.04
C LEU A 506 3.89 -20.31 39.68
N LYS A 507 2.55 -20.30 39.66
CA LYS A 507 1.70 -21.46 39.30
C LYS A 507 1.89 -21.95 37.86
N THR A 508 2.51 -21.15 36.99
CA THR A 508 2.81 -21.48 35.59
C THR A 508 4.30 -21.51 35.29
N TYR A 509 5.14 -21.40 36.32
CA TYR A 509 6.58 -21.48 36.17
C TYR A 509 6.99 -22.94 35.93
N GLY A 510 7.90 -23.19 35.00
CA GLY A 510 8.29 -24.55 34.57
C GLY A 510 7.23 -25.32 33.75
N THR A 511 5.95 -24.95 33.78
CA THR A 511 4.90 -25.68 33.05
C THR A 511 4.87 -25.33 31.56
N LYS A 512 4.71 -26.36 30.71
CA LYS A 512 4.68 -26.20 29.26
C LYS A 512 3.32 -25.66 28.81
N ARG A 513 3.34 -24.53 28.09
CA ARG A 513 2.13 -23.92 27.53
C ARG A 513 1.37 -24.91 26.62
N PRO A 514 0.07 -25.14 26.84
CA PRO A 514 -0.72 -26.03 25.99
C PRO A 514 -0.83 -25.51 24.56
N THR A 515 -0.59 -26.39 23.60
CA THR A 515 -0.74 -26.10 22.16
C THR A 515 -2.20 -26.09 21.75
N LYS A 516 -2.61 -25.08 20.95
CA LYS A 516 -3.90 -25.11 20.27
C LYS A 516 -3.95 -26.35 19.37
N GLY A 517 -4.87 -27.27 19.65
CA GLY A 517 -4.98 -28.57 18.98
C GLY A 517 -5.13 -29.76 19.94
N LYS A 518 -4.81 -29.60 21.24
CA LYS A 518 -5.13 -30.61 22.27
C LYS A 518 -5.86 -29.98 23.45
N GLN A 519 -7.19 -30.09 23.47
CA GLN A 519 -7.97 -29.99 24.70
C GLN A 519 -8.33 -31.41 25.15
N LYS A 520 -8.16 -31.68 26.45
CA LYS A 520 -8.59 -32.89 27.18
C LYS A 520 -8.37 -34.25 26.48
N LYS A 521 -7.28 -34.91 26.85
CA LYS A 521 -7.45 -36.11 27.69
C LYS A 521 -6.94 -35.75 29.09
N ASP A 522 -7.63 -36.23 30.11
CA ASP A 522 -7.22 -36.03 31.49
C ASP A 522 -6.03 -36.97 31.78
N VAL A 523 -5.03 -36.48 32.50
CA VAL A 523 -3.83 -37.25 32.91
C VAL A 523 -4.11 -37.80 34.30
N THR A 524 -4.01 -39.12 34.46
CA THR A 524 -4.18 -39.82 35.74
C THR A 524 -2.91 -39.73 36.59
N GLU A 525 -3.07 -39.72 37.91
CA GLU A 525 -1.99 -39.45 38.87
C GLU A 525 -0.86 -40.50 38.88
N GLU A 526 -1.06 -41.67 38.27
CA GLU A 526 -0.05 -42.74 38.15
C GLU A 526 1.13 -42.40 37.22
N ASP A 527 1.03 -41.39 36.34
CA ASP A 527 2.14 -40.97 35.45
C ASP A 527 3.26 -40.18 36.18
N LEU A 528 3.12 -39.90 37.49
CA LEU A 528 3.98 -38.98 38.26
C LEU A 528 4.79 -39.65 39.40
N LEU A 529 5.50 -40.76 39.11
CA LEU A 529 6.45 -41.36 40.07
C LEU A 529 7.83 -41.59 39.45
N GLY A 530 8.78 -40.70 39.76
CA GLY A 530 10.09 -40.62 39.06
C GLY A 530 11.25 -40.00 39.83
N GLN A 531 11.33 -40.22 41.15
CA GLN A 531 12.39 -39.80 42.10
C GLN A 531 12.41 -38.30 42.52
N THR A 532 12.03 -38.09 43.80
CA THR A 532 12.41 -36.97 44.69
C THR A 532 12.27 -35.53 44.14
N GLU A 533 11.03 -35.04 44.04
CA GLU A 533 10.73 -33.62 43.81
C GLU A 533 10.51 -32.81 45.11
N SER A 534 10.44 -33.45 46.29
CA SER A 534 10.02 -32.82 47.56
C SER A 534 10.89 -31.66 48.06
N GLU A 535 12.19 -31.67 47.77
CA GLU A 535 13.11 -30.55 48.11
C GLU A 535 13.00 -29.36 47.13
N ILE A 536 12.39 -29.59 45.97
CA ILE A 536 12.18 -28.59 44.93
C ILE A 536 10.78 -27.98 45.08
N GLU A 537 9.73 -28.79 45.18
CA GLU A 537 8.34 -28.32 45.32
C GLU A 537 8.12 -27.45 46.55
N SER A 538 8.75 -27.79 47.68
CA SER A 538 8.61 -27.04 48.94
C SER A 538 9.17 -25.61 48.88
N PHE A 539 10.03 -25.29 47.91
CA PHE A 539 10.50 -23.93 47.68
C PHE A 539 9.65 -23.15 46.68
N TRP A 540 9.10 -23.80 45.65
CA TRP A 540 8.32 -23.15 44.59
C TRP A 540 6.83 -22.99 44.92
N ASN A 541 6.25 -23.86 45.76
CA ASN A 541 4.86 -23.76 46.25
C ASN A 541 4.69 -22.73 47.38
N LYS A 542 5.35 -21.57 47.28
CA LYS A 542 5.04 -20.40 48.12
C LYS A 542 3.76 -19.74 47.62
N ASP A 543 2.84 -19.48 48.55
CA ASP A 543 1.60 -18.77 48.25
C ASP A 543 1.92 -17.39 47.62
N PRO A 544 1.33 -17.02 46.46
CA PRO A 544 1.51 -15.70 45.85
C PRO A 544 1.27 -14.52 46.80
N GLU A 545 0.44 -14.68 47.84
CA GLU A 545 0.21 -13.65 48.86
C GLU A 545 1.31 -13.59 49.93
N THR A 546 2.22 -14.56 50.00
CA THR A 546 3.39 -14.60 50.92
C THR A 546 4.74 -14.27 50.28
N SER A 547 4.84 -14.24 48.94
CA SER A 547 6.09 -13.92 48.24
C SER A 547 6.61 -12.50 48.53
N GLU A 548 7.91 -12.37 48.77
CA GLU A 548 8.64 -11.09 48.87
C GLU A 548 8.78 -10.38 47.51
N PHE A 549 8.64 -11.13 46.41
CA PHE A 549 8.80 -10.67 45.03
C PHE A 549 7.49 -10.74 44.25
N VAL A 550 7.34 -9.86 43.26
CA VAL A 550 6.21 -9.76 42.35
C VAL A 550 6.69 -9.75 40.90
N TYR A 551 5.95 -10.41 40.02
CA TYR A 551 6.37 -10.67 38.63
C TYR A 551 5.57 -9.85 37.63
N PHE A 552 6.26 -9.10 36.78
CA PHE A 552 5.66 -8.20 35.79
C PHE A 552 6.06 -8.58 34.36
N ARG A 553 5.13 -8.49 33.39
CA ARG A 553 5.46 -8.72 31.97
C ARG A 553 6.33 -7.62 31.41
N ILE A 554 7.33 -7.99 30.60
CA ILE A 554 8.05 -7.02 29.75
C ILE A 554 7.17 -6.68 28.53
N PRO A 555 6.82 -5.40 28.28
CA PRO A 555 5.90 -5.01 27.22
C PRO A 555 6.35 -5.42 25.81
N ASN A 556 5.42 -5.94 25.00
CA ASN A 556 5.66 -6.25 23.60
C ASN A 556 5.20 -5.11 22.69
N ASN A 557 5.99 -4.78 21.67
CA ASN A 557 5.73 -3.77 20.64
C ASN A 557 4.35 -3.88 19.96
N VAL A 558 3.78 -5.10 19.85
CA VAL A 558 2.44 -5.36 19.29
C VAL A 558 1.31 -4.97 20.26
N GLY A 559 1.56 -5.05 21.57
CA GLY A 559 0.62 -4.73 22.63
C GLY A 559 1.00 -5.42 23.96
N PRO A 560 0.63 -4.85 25.13
CA PRO A 560 1.18 -5.28 26.42
C PRO A 560 0.77 -6.69 26.85
N LEU A 561 -0.31 -7.24 26.28
CA LEU A 561 -0.74 -8.63 26.53
C LEU A 561 -0.01 -9.67 25.65
N HIS A 562 0.73 -9.26 24.62
CA HIS A 562 1.48 -10.20 23.77
C HIS A 562 2.78 -10.67 24.45
N ARG A 563 3.08 -11.96 24.32
CA ARG A 563 4.30 -12.59 24.87
C ARG A 563 5.56 -11.92 24.32
N THR A 564 6.44 -11.41 25.18
CA THR A 564 7.78 -10.96 24.78
C THR A 564 8.73 -12.15 24.72
N SER A 565 9.33 -12.42 23.55
CA SER A 565 10.23 -13.56 23.32
C SER A 565 11.69 -13.18 23.05
N LEU A 566 11.95 -11.98 22.53
CA LEU A 566 13.28 -11.54 22.08
C LEU A 566 13.62 -10.15 22.64
N LEU A 567 14.30 -10.12 23.79
CA LEU A 567 14.73 -8.87 24.45
C LEU A 567 15.79 -8.11 23.62
N LEU A 568 16.72 -8.82 22.97
CA LEU A 568 17.76 -8.22 22.11
C LEU A 568 17.26 -7.86 20.70
N SER A 569 15.96 -7.61 20.53
CA SER A 569 15.37 -7.24 19.24
C SER A 569 15.28 -5.72 19.06
N LYS A 570 15.29 -5.27 17.80
CA LYS A 570 15.25 -3.85 17.37
C LYS A 570 14.18 -2.98 18.05
N GLY A 571 13.07 -3.56 18.52
CA GLY A 571 12.04 -2.83 19.25
C GLY A 571 12.46 -2.35 20.64
N PHE A 572 13.45 -3.00 21.26
CA PHE A 572 13.92 -2.67 22.62
C PHE A 572 15.16 -1.76 22.66
N SER A 573 15.69 -1.30 21.52
CA SER A 573 16.85 -0.40 21.49
C SER A 573 16.61 0.89 22.30
N ASN A 574 15.42 1.50 22.19
CA ASN A 574 15.01 2.68 22.99
C ASN A 574 14.89 2.36 24.49
N ALA A 575 14.50 1.13 24.85
CA ALA A 575 14.51 0.69 26.25
C ALA A 575 15.94 0.56 26.80
N PHE A 576 16.91 0.15 25.97
CA PHE A 576 18.32 0.12 26.36
C PHE A 576 18.94 1.53 26.43
N GLU A 577 18.68 2.38 25.44
CA GLU A 577 19.11 3.80 25.43
C GLU A 577 18.61 4.58 26.66
N LYS A 578 17.46 4.18 27.22
CA LYS A 578 16.87 4.76 28.46
C LYS A 578 17.23 3.99 29.75
N ASN A 579 18.15 3.01 29.70
CA ASN A 579 18.51 2.11 30.81
C ASN A 579 17.33 1.31 31.44
N ILE A 580 16.18 1.25 30.76
CA ILE A 580 15.01 0.44 31.17
C ILE A 580 15.34 -1.04 30.97
N LEU A 581 15.92 -1.41 29.81
CA LEU A 581 16.63 -2.67 29.62
C LEU A 581 18.11 -2.40 29.90
N SER A 582 18.78 -3.20 30.73
CA SER A 582 20.19 -2.98 31.09
C SER A 582 20.92 -4.29 31.42
N SER A 583 22.21 -4.22 31.71
CA SER A 583 23.04 -5.32 32.21
C SER A 583 24.36 -4.77 32.76
N ASP A 584 24.96 -5.49 33.71
CA ASP A 584 26.30 -5.17 34.24
C ASP A 584 27.42 -5.76 33.36
N ASN A 585 27.08 -6.60 32.37
CA ASN A 585 28.02 -7.31 31.51
C ASN A 585 28.35 -6.48 30.25
N PRO A 586 29.63 -6.10 30.00
CA PRO A 586 30.03 -5.32 28.82
C PRO A 586 29.65 -5.97 27.47
N VAL A 587 29.63 -7.30 27.41
CA VAL A 587 29.23 -8.05 26.19
C VAL A 587 27.77 -7.77 25.83
N ALA A 588 26.91 -7.46 26.81
CA ALA A 588 25.50 -7.11 26.56
C ALA A 588 25.38 -5.75 25.83
N GLN A 589 26.19 -4.77 26.24
CA GLN A 589 26.27 -3.46 25.59
C GLN A 589 26.80 -3.59 24.16
N GLN A 590 27.88 -4.35 23.95
CA GLN A 590 28.42 -4.63 22.62
C GLN A 590 27.40 -5.35 21.72
N ALA A 591 26.71 -6.39 22.24
CA ALA A 591 25.70 -7.12 21.50
C ALA A 591 24.50 -6.24 21.11
N LEU A 592 24.09 -5.29 21.96
CA LEU A 592 23.00 -4.36 21.65
C LEU A 592 23.44 -3.26 20.67
N GLN A 593 24.67 -2.75 20.79
CA GLN A 593 25.27 -1.84 19.81
C GLN A 593 25.39 -2.49 18.42
N MET A 594 25.83 -3.75 18.36
CA MET A 594 25.83 -4.56 17.12
C MET A 594 24.40 -4.76 16.58
N ASN A 595 23.45 -5.19 17.42
CA ASN A 595 22.08 -5.40 16.96
C ASN A 595 21.45 -4.10 16.42
N ALA A 596 21.83 -2.93 16.95
CA ALA A 596 21.43 -1.63 16.43
C ALA A 596 22.12 -1.28 15.09
N SER A 597 23.44 -1.47 14.97
CA SER A 597 24.22 -1.11 13.78
C SER A 597 23.95 -2.03 12.59
N CYS A 598 23.87 -3.33 12.83
CA CYS A 598 23.53 -4.36 11.84
C CYS A 598 22.03 -4.37 11.50
N SER A 599 21.17 -3.66 12.25
CA SER A 599 19.70 -3.70 12.07
C SER A 599 19.20 -3.27 10.69
N TYR A 600 19.98 -2.48 9.95
CA TYR A 600 19.68 -2.16 8.55
C TYR A 600 20.11 -3.31 7.65
N TRP A 601 21.40 -3.67 7.66
CA TRP A 601 21.97 -4.73 6.82
C TRP A 601 21.20 -6.04 6.95
N ILE A 602 20.94 -6.54 8.16
CA ILE A 602 20.15 -7.77 8.40
C ILE A 602 18.76 -7.72 7.71
N SER A 603 18.16 -6.54 7.58
CA SER A 603 16.82 -6.36 6.99
C SER A 603 16.81 -6.07 5.49
N ALA A 604 17.98 -5.82 4.88
CA ALA A 604 18.12 -5.36 3.50
C ALA A 604 19.11 -6.19 2.66
N ARG A 605 20.12 -6.82 3.28
CA ARG A 605 21.21 -7.59 2.68
C ARG A 605 20.76 -8.46 1.52
N GLU A 606 19.79 -9.35 1.72
CA GLU A 606 19.28 -10.24 0.66
C GLU A 606 18.82 -9.47 -0.59
N ARG A 607 18.12 -8.34 -0.41
CA ARG A 607 17.62 -7.52 -1.52
C ARG A 607 18.71 -6.66 -2.17
N ILE A 608 19.78 -6.34 -1.42
CA ILE A 608 20.95 -5.60 -1.91
C ILE A 608 21.92 -6.53 -2.67
N MET A 609 22.22 -7.71 -2.11
CA MET A 609 23.08 -8.72 -2.74
C MET A 609 22.48 -9.27 -4.03
N ASN A 610 21.16 -9.44 -4.08
CA ASN A 610 20.44 -9.95 -5.25
C ASN A 610 20.07 -8.83 -6.27
N GLN A 611 20.78 -7.70 -6.27
CA GLN A 611 20.62 -6.67 -7.31
C GLN A 611 21.33 -7.12 -8.59
N PHE A 612 20.63 -7.09 -9.72
CA PHE A 612 21.23 -7.48 -11.00
C PHE A 612 22.02 -6.31 -11.62
N VAL A 613 23.32 -6.29 -11.31
CA VAL A 613 24.30 -5.34 -11.83
C VAL A 613 24.88 -5.85 -13.14
N ILE A 614 24.95 -4.99 -14.17
CA ILE A 614 25.66 -5.31 -15.42
C ILE A 614 26.72 -4.25 -15.69
N HIS A 615 27.97 -4.69 -15.79
CA HIS A 615 29.10 -3.85 -16.17
C HIS A 615 29.02 -3.48 -17.66
N LYS A 616 29.11 -2.19 -18.00
CA LYS A 616 29.11 -1.73 -19.41
C LYS A 616 30.49 -1.32 -19.90
N THR A 617 31.32 -0.80 -19.00
CA THR A 617 32.71 -0.41 -19.25
C THR A 617 33.52 -0.60 -17.97
N LYS A 618 34.85 -0.40 -18.02
CA LYS A 618 35.69 -0.32 -16.80
C LYS A 618 35.23 0.77 -15.81
N ASN A 619 34.47 1.77 -16.30
CA ASN A 619 34.16 3.00 -15.57
C ASN A 619 32.73 3.06 -15.02
N TYR A 620 31.79 2.26 -15.55
CA TYR A 620 30.41 2.23 -15.04
C TYR A 620 29.66 0.92 -15.30
N SER A 621 28.72 0.64 -14.40
CA SER A 621 27.74 -0.44 -14.40
C SER A 621 26.32 0.14 -14.37
N ILE A 622 25.32 -0.67 -14.72
CA ILE A 622 23.89 -0.30 -14.65
C ILE A 622 23.13 -1.34 -13.82
N ILE A 623 22.21 -0.85 -12.99
CA ILE A 623 21.17 -1.61 -12.29
C ILE A 623 19.81 -1.10 -12.80
N LEU A 624 18.89 -2.01 -13.11
CA LEU A 624 17.51 -1.67 -13.48
C LEU A 624 16.58 -1.96 -12.30
N PRO A 625 16.02 -0.94 -11.63
CA PRO A 625 15.12 -1.15 -10.49
C PRO A 625 13.79 -1.75 -10.98
N GLN A 626 13.34 -2.82 -10.31
CA GLN A 626 12.10 -3.53 -10.64
C GLN A 626 10.86 -2.78 -10.12
N VAL A 627 10.61 -1.61 -10.70
CA VAL A 627 9.53 -0.70 -10.30
C VAL A 627 8.19 -1.16 -10.87
N LEU A 628 7.32 -1.63 -9.99
CA LEU A 628 5.89 -1.82 -10.27
C LEU A 628 5.22 -0.44 -10.21
N THR A 629 4.84 0.09 -11.38
CA THR A 629 4.46 1.51 -11.58
C THR A 629 3.25 1.96 -10.77
N MET A 630 2.24 1.10 -10.60
CA MET A 630 1.13 1.26 -9.66
C MET A 630 1.04 0.02 -8.76
N GLY A 631 1.84 0.00 -7.69
CA GLY A 631 1.94 -1.15 -6.78
C GLY A 631 1.03 -1.08 -5.54
N THR A 632 0.30 0.02 -5.34
CA THR A 632 -0.66 0.20 -4.23
C THR A 632 -2.06 0.58 -4.74
N VAL A 633 -3.08 0.40 -3.89
CA VAL A 633 -4.44 0.94 -4.14
C VAL A 633 -4.47 2.48 -4.25
N THR A 634 -3.43 3.16 -3.79
CA THR A 634 -3.21 4.60 -3.95
C THR A 634 -2.43 4.95 -5.22
N ARG A 635 -2.27 3.98 -6.14
CA ARG A 635 -1.51 4.05 -7.40
C ARG A 635 -0.01 4.38 -7.26
N ARG A 636 0.54 4.40 -6.04
CA ARG A 636 1.97 4.67 -5.82
C ARG A 636 2.83 3.53 -6.37
N ALA A 637 3.99 3.88 -6.90
CA ALA A 637 4.99 2.91 -7.34
C ALA A 637 5.55 2.08 -6.17
N VAL A 638 5.93 0.83 -6.45
CA VAL A 638 6.53 -0.09 -5.46
C VAL A 638 7.75 -0.80 -6.05
N GLU A 639 8.85 -0.79 -5.30
CA GLU A 639 10.02 -1.63 -5.50
C GLU A 639 10.58 -1.94 -4.10
N LYS A 640 11.26 -3.09 -3.94
CA LYS A 640 11.55 -3.69 -2.63
C LYS A 640 12.84 -3.16 -1.97
N THR A 641 13.63 -2.33 -2.64
CA THR A 641 15.03 -2.05 -2.31
C THR A 641 15.29 -0.55 -2.27
N TRP A 642 15.29 0.10 -3.44
CA TRP A 642 15.57 1.50 -3.68
C TRP A 642 14.44 2.41 -3.19
N LEU A 643 13.18 2.03 -3.42
CA LEU A 643 12.01 2.75 -2.84
C LEU A 643 11.85 2.53 -1.33
N THR A 644 12.74 1.75 -0.70
CA THR A 644 12.81 1.57 0.76
C THR A 644 14.18 1.90 1.35
N ALA A 645 15.09 2.46 0.55
CA ALA A 645 16.47 2.71 0.95
C ALA A 645 16.54 3.85 1.98
N SER A 646 17.06 3.55 3.17
CA SER A 646 17.28 4.57 4.19
C SER A 646 18.44 5.49 3.82
N ASN A 647 18.42 6.72 4.32
CA ASN A 647 19.58 7.61 4.27
C ASN A 647 20.71 7.06 5.17
N ALA A 648 21.96 7.39 4.81
CA ALA A 648 23.17 7.01 5.54
C ALA A 648 23.11 7.43 7.03
N LYS A 649 23.62 6.57 7.91
CA LYS A 649 23.80 6.87 9.34
C LYS A 649 25.13 6.34 9.85
N LYS A 650 25.90 7.21 10.52
CA LYS A 650 27.23 6.90 11.09
C LYS A 650 27.28 5.67 12.00
N SER A 651 26.13 5.28 12.58
CA SER A 651 25.99 4.09 13.43
C SER A 651 25.46 2.83 12.73
N ARG A 652 25.24 2.79 11.40
CA ARG A 652 24.61 1.65 10.72
C ARG A 652 25.37 1.15 9.49
N ILE A 653 25.74 -0.13 9.51
CA ILE A 653 26.41 -0.84 8.42
C ILE A 653 25.52 -0.85 7.17
N GLY A 654 26.11 -0.56 6.01
CA GLY A 654 25.48 -0.60 4.70
C GLY A 654 24.44 0.49 4.43
N SER A 655 24.17 1.39 5.39
CA SER A 655 23.07 2.38 5.30
C SER A 655 23.29 3.48 4.26
N GLU A 656 24.50 3.57 3.70
CA GLU A 656 24.89 4.45 2.60
C GLU A 656 24.42 3.99 1.21
N LEU A 657 23.63 2.90 1.09
CA LEU A 657 23.17 2.30 -0.17
C LEU A 657 22.85 3.31 -1.30
N LYS A 658 22.10 4.38 -0.99
CA LYS A 658 21.76 5.44 -1.97
C LYS A 658 23.02 6.00 -2.66
N SER A 659 24.10 6.31 -1.93
CA SER A 659 25.30 6.96 -2.49
C SER A 659 26.20 6.03 -3.30
N LYS A 660 25.89 4.73 -3.35
CA LYS A 660 26.50 3.77 -4.27
C LYS A 660 25.84 3.79 -5.65
N VAL A 661 24.74 4.55 -5.83
CA VAL A 661 24.29 5.03 -7.14
C VAL A 661 25.12 6.27 -7.50
N ILE A 662 25.95 6.13 -8.52
CA ILE A 662 27.00 7.09 -8.92
C ILE A 662 26.82 7.42 -10.40
N ALA A 663 26.88 8.70 -10.75
CA ALA A 663 26.75 9.16 -12.13
C ALA A 663 28.02 8.80 -12.94
N PRO A 664 27.89 8.23 -14.16
CA PRO A 664 29.04 7.93 -15.02
C PRO A 664 29.74 9.21 -15.50
N PRO A 665 31.01 9.14 -15.93
CA PRO A 665 31.77 10.29 -16.41
C PRO A 665 31.03 11.13 -17.46
N GLY A 666 31.01 12.45 -17.26
CA GLY A 666 30.28 13.40 -18.10
C GLY A 666 28.78 13.53 -17.77
N TYR A 667 28.29 12.87 -16.71
CA TYR A 667 26.93 13.01 -16.19
C TYR A 667 26.91 13.42 -14.70
N CYS A 668 25.76 13.91 -14.25
CA CYS A 668 25.39 14.17 -12.86
C CYS A 668 23.91 13.84 -12.66
N PHE A 669 23.50 13.62 -11.42
CA PHE A 669 22.08 13.60 -11.07
C PHE A 669 21.57 15.04 -10.92
N VAL A 670 20.32 15.27 -11.34
CA VAL A 670 19.57 16.51 -11.09
C VAL A 670 18.17 16.12 -10.59
N GLY A 671 17.69 16.75 -9.53
CA GLY A 671 16.38 16.42 -8.97
C GLY A 671 16.00 17.22 -7.73
N ALA A 672 14.79 17.02 -7.23
CA ALA A 672 14.28 17.76 -6.07
C ALA A 672 13.31 16.90 -5.23
N ASP A 673 13.00 17.40 -4.03
CA ASP A 673 12.05 16.87 -3.05
C ASP A 673 10.82 17.80 -3.05
N VAL A 674 9.60 17.28 -3.24
CA VAL A 674 8.40 18.13 -3.32
C VAL A 674 7.96 18.58 -1.92
N ASP A 675 8.42 19.76 -1.50
CA ASP A 675 8.16 20.34 -0.18
C ASP A 675 6.71 20.20 0.30
N SER A 676 6.52 19.30 1.28
CA SER A 676 5.27 18.99 1.96
C SER A 676 4.08 18.71 1.02
N GLU A 677 4.34 18.05 -0.12
CA GLU A 677 3.38 17.75 -1.20
C GLU A 677 1.96 17.44 -0.69
N GLU A 678 1.81 16.37 0.08
CA GLU A 678 0.51 15.85 0.50
C GLU A 678 -0.21 16.76 1.51
N LEU A 679 0.55 17.50 2.32
CA LEU A 679 0.01 18.49 3.25
C LEU A 679 -0.49 19.73 2.49
N TRP A 680 0.23 20.16 1.44
CA TRP A 680 -0.22 21.23 0.56
C TRP A 680 -1.44 20.83 -0.27
N ILE A 681 -1.47 19.62 -0.82
CA ILE A 681 -2.66 19.09 -1.52
C ILE A 681 -3.87 19.06 -0.57
N ALA A 682 -3.68 18.57 0.65
CA ALA A 682 -4.73 18.57 1.67
C ALA A 682 -5.19 19.99 2.01
N SER A 683 -4.26 20.92 2.26
CA SER A 683 -4.64 22.30 2.61
C SER A 683 -5.36 23.01 1.45
N LEU A 684 -4.94 22.76 0.21
CA LEU A 684 -5.55 23.29 -1.01
C LEU A 684 -7.00 22.81 -1.21
N VAL A 685 -7.31 21.56 -0.88
CA VAL A 685 -8.67 21.01 -0.90
C VAL A 685 -9.58 21.72 0.12
N GLY A 686 -9.04 22.10 1.30
CA GLY A 686 -9.78 22.92 2.26
C GLY A 686 -9.98 24.38 1.80
N ASP A 687 -8.93 24.99 1.26
CA ASP A 687 -8.91 26.37 0.76
C ASP A 687 -9.83 26.58 -0.47
N ALA A 688 -10.02 25.55 -1.30
CA ALA A 688 -10.91 25.54 -2.46
C ALA A 688 -12.36 25.94 -2.11
N MET A 689 -12.85 25.55 -0.93
CA MET A 689 -14.20 25.93 -0.47
C MET A 689 -14.37 27.45 -0.35
N PHE A 690 -13.30 28.17 0.00
CA PHE A 690 -13.24 29.63 0.07
C PHE A 690 -12.83 30.30 -1.25
N LYS A 691 -12.46 29.53 -2.30
CA LYS A 691 -11.78 30.01 -3.51
C LYS A 691 -10.49 30.80 -3.20
N LEU A 692 -9.85 30.55 -2.05
CA LEU A 692 -8.81 31.42 -1.51
C LEU A 692 -7.69 30.62 -0.83
N HIS A 693 -6.48 30.66 -1.40
CA HIS A 693 -5.28 30.11 -0.77
C HIS A 693 -5.01 30.77 0.59
N GLY A 694 -4.68 29.96 1.60
CA GLY A 694 -4.58 30.40 2.98
C GLY A 694 -5.92 30.69 3.64
N GLY A 695 -7.05 30.38 2.98
CA GLY A 695 -8.39 30.70 3.45
C GLY A 695 -8.83 29.88 4.67
N THR A 696 -8.29 28.66 4.82
CA THR A 696 -8.39 27.83 6.02
C THR A 696 -7.19 28.03 6.94
N ALA A 697 -7.35 27.75 8.24
CA ALA A 697 -6.23 27.76 9.17
C ALA A 697 -5.12 26.77 8.78
N ILE A 698 -5.43 25.59 8.25
CA ILE A 698 -4.40 24.66 7.73
C ILE A 698 -3.72 25.17 6.45
N GLY A 699 -4.45 25.81 5.53
CA GLY A 699 -3.89 26.53 4.38
C GLY A 699 -2.87 27.57 4.81
N TRP A 700 -3.26 28.45 5.73
CA TRP A 700 -2.40 29.51 6.24
C TRP A 700 -1.17 28.95 6.96
N MET A 701 -1.35 27.99 7.88
CA MET A 701 -0.25 27.33 8.61
C MET A 701 0.69 26.50 7.71
N THR A 702 0.26 26.13 6.50
CA THR A 702 1.08 25.39 5.51
C THR A 702 1.85 26.32 4.57
N LEU A 703 1.28 27.48 4.22
CA LEU A 703 1.89 28.43 3.29
C LEU A 703 2.79 29.48 3.97
N GLU A 704 2.46 29.91 5.20
CA GLU A 704 3.13 31.01 5.91
C GLU A 704 3.48 30.67 7.38
N GLY A 705 3.19 29.44 7.84
CA GLY A 705 3.41 29.02 9.22
C GLY A 705 4.88 29.02 9.65
N SER A 706 5.20 29.74 10.72
CA SER A 706 6.57 29.94 11.20
C SER A 706 6.88 29.09 12.42
N LYS A 707 8.00 28.35 12.38
CA LYS A 707 8.56 27.64 13.54
C LYS A 707 8.91 28.59 14.69
N ASN A 708 9.39 29.80 14.38
CA ASN A 708 9.87 30.74 15.38
C ASN A 708 8.72 31.45 16.11
N GLU A 709 7.56 31.59 15.46
CA GLU A 709 6.34 32.16 16.07
C GLU A 709 5.40 31.07 16.63
N GLY A 710 5.78 29.80 16.51
CA GLY A 710 4.94 28.64 16.88
C GLY A 710 3.70 28.43 15.98
N THR A 711 3.55 29.21 14.91
CA THR A 711 2.39 29.21 14.01
C THR A 711 2.42 28.08 12.98
N ASP A 712 3.53 27.34 12.84
CA ASP A 712 3.57 26.14 12.00
C ASP A 712 2.78 24.97 12.62
N LEU A 713 2.12 24.17 11.78
CA LEU A 713 1.26 23.04 12.17
C LEU A 713 1.94 22.09 13.17
N HIS A 714 3.22 21.76 13.00
CA HIS A 714 3.92 20.82 13.87
C HIS A 714 4.24 21.42 15.23
N SER A 715 4.51 22.72 15.31
CA SER A 715 4.70 23.43 16.59
C SER A 715 3.38 23.54 17.35
N LYS A 716 2.26 23.84 16.67
CA LYS A 716 0.93 23.85 17.29
C LYS A 716 0.56 22.48 17.88
N THR A 717 0.70 21.39 17.10
CA THR A 717 0.46 20.02 17.61
C THR A 717 1.41 19.61 18.74
N ALA A 718 2.69 20.03 18.68
CA ALA A 718 3.65 19.79 19.76
C ALA A 718 3.21 20.44 21.08
N SER A 719 2.70 21.67 21.02
CA SER A 719 2.16 22.40 22.18
C SER A 719 0.94 21.71 22.79
N ILE A 720 -0.02 21.27 21.97
CA ILE A 720 -1.27 20.63 22.44
C ILE A 720 -0.99 19.28 23.14
N LEU A 721 -0.07 18.48 22.58
CA LEU A 721 0.25 17.16 23.13
C LEU A 721 1.31 17.20 24.25
N GLY A 722 2.12 18.25 24.31
CA GLY A 722 3.30 18.32 25.19
C GLY A 722 4.41 17.36 24.78
N ILE A 723 4.79 17.38 23.49
CA ILE A 723 5.83 16.52 22.88
C ILE A 723 6.79 17.33 22.00
N GLY A 724 7.89 16.74 21.53
CA GLY A 724 8.83 17.41 20.63
C GLY A 724 8.27 17.63 19.22
N ARG A 725 8.64 18.73 18.54
CA ARG A 725 8.19 19.05 17.16
C ARG A 725 8.48 17.91 16.15
N GLY A 726 9.57 17.15 16.34
CA GLY A 726 9.89 15.99 15.49
C GLY A 726 8.89 14.84 15.65
N GLU A 727 8.43 14.60 16.88
CA GLU A 727 7.40 13.60 17.21
C GLU A 727 6.02 14.08 16.71
N ALA A 728 5.72 15.37 16.87
CA ALA A 728 4.53 16.01 16.33
C ALA A 728 4.48 16.03 14.79
N LYS A 729 5.62 16.00 14.08
CA LYS A 729 5.64 15.74 12.63
C LYS A 729 5.10 14.34 12.34
N VAL A 730 5.71 13.30 12.92
CA VAL A 730 5.27 11.89 12.74
C VAL A 730 3.78 11.71 13.09
N PHE A 731 3.33 12.37 14.16
CA PHE A 731 1.94 12.34 14.60
C PHE A 731 0.98 12.99 13.59
N ASN A 732 1.32 14.17 13.06
CA ASN A 732 0.46 14.92 12.13
C ASN A 732 0.18 14.16 10.84
N TYR A 733 1.19 13.54 10.24
CA TYR A 733 1.00 12.70 9.05
C TYR A 733 -0.03 11.60 9.34
N GLY A 734 0.16 10.81 10.40
CA GLY A 734 -0.81 9.78 10.80
C GLY A 734 -2.23 10.32 11.05
N ARG A 735 -2.36 11.49 11.66
CA ARG A 735 -3.63 12.16 11.98
C ARG A 735 -4.40 12.62 10.74
N ILE A 736 -3.73 13.25 9.77
CA ILE A 736 -4.36 13.77 8.55
C ILE A 736 -4.88 12.63 7.66
N TYR A 737 -4.17 11.50 7.59
CA TYR A 737 -4.64 10.28 6.90
C TYR A 737 -5.77 9.52 7.64
N GLY A 738 -6.56 10.19 8.49
CA GLY A 738 -7.76 9.64 9.10
C GLY A 738 -7.55 8.72 10.30
N ALA A 739 -6.38 8.72 10.93
CA ALA A 739 -6.24 8.05 12.23
C ALA A 739 -7.14 8.70 13.30
N GLY A 740 -7.48 7.94 14.35
CA GLY A 740 -8.34 8.40 15.45
C GLY A 740 -7.67 8.33 16.81
N VAL A 741 -8.43 8.72 17.85
CA VAL A 741 -8.00 8.80 19.27
C VAL A 741 -7.17 7.58 19.70
N LYS A 742 -7.65 6.35 19.45
CA LYS A 742 -6.94 5.11 19.85
C LYS A 742 -5.51 5.02 19.30
N PHE A 743 -5.28 5.43 18.06
CA PHE A 743 -3.94 5.45 17.46
C PHE A 743 -3.08 6.56 18.09
N ALA A 744 -3.67 7.75 18.25
CA ALA A 744 -3.04 8.89 18.89
C ALA A 744 -2.56 8.59 20.32
N THR A 745 -3.42 8.04 21.18
CA THR A 745 -3.10 7.58 22.54
C THR A 745 -1.96 6.55 22.52
N THR A 746 -2.04 5.54 21.64
CA THR A 746 -1.00 4.50 21.51
C THR A 746 0.36 5.07 21.06
N LEU A 747 0.35 6.05 20.16
CA LEU A 747 1.57 6.70 19.66
C LEU A 747 2.17 7.65 20.70
N LEU A 748 1.34 8.45 21.39
CA LEU A 748 1.76 9.36 22.46
C LEU A 748 2.42 8.61 23.62
N LYS A 749 1.83 7.49 24.07
CA LYS A 749 2.38 6.60 25.10
C LYS A 749 3.72 5.94 24.70
N ARG A 750 3.99 5.79 23.40
CA ARG A 750 5.30 5.31 22.88
C ARG A 750 6.37 6.40 22.89
N PHE A 751 6.00 7.66 22.63
CA PHE A 751 6.93 8.80 22.73
C PHE A 751 7.27 9.09 24.20
N ASN A 752 6.24 9.25 25.05
CA ASN A 752 6.41 9.42 26.49
C ASN A 752 5.69 8.33 27.31
N PRO A 753 6.42 7.28 27.75
CA PRO A 753 5.87 6.23 28.60
C PRO A 753 5.36 6.70 29.97
N ASN A 754 5.77 7.87 30.46
CA ASN A 754 5.46 8.34 31.81
C ASN A 754 4.02 8.86 31.94
N PHE A 755 3.40 9.33 30.85
CA PHE A 755 1.99 9.73 30.86
C PHE A 755 1.11 8.49 31.06
N THR A 756 0.10 8.58 31.93
CA THR A 756 -0.90 7.53 32.08
C THR A 756 -1.73 7.34 30.81
N ASP A 757 -2.37 6.19 30.66
CA ASP A 757 -3.22 5.89 29.50
C ASP A 757 -4.41 6.86 29.40
N GLU A 758 -4.93 7.36 30.53
CA GLU A 758 -6.00 8.35 30.55
C GLU A 758 -5.49 9.77 30.20
N GLU A 759 -4.31 10.19 30.64
CA GLU A 759 -3.68 11.44 30.14
C GLU A 759 -3.40 11.36 28.63
N CYS A 760 -2.89 10.23 28.15
CA CYS A 760 -2.67 9.99 26.72
C CYS A 760 -3.98 9.97 25.91
N LYS A 761 -5.10 9.62 26.55
CA LYS A 761 -6.45 9.69 25.97
C LYS A 761 -6.96 11.13 25.97
N VAL A 762 -6.95 11.82 27.11
CA VAL A 762 -7.42 13.22 27.22
C VAL A 762 -6.65 14.15 26.27
N ARG A 763 -5.32 14.06 26.18
CA ARG A 763 -4.54 14.88 25.22
C ARG A 763 -4.82 14.53 23.77
N ALA A 764 -5.10 13.26 23.46
CA ALA A 764 -5.53 12.87 22.13
C ALA A 764 -6.93 13.42 21.80
N GLU A 765 -7.89 13.30 22.73
CA GLU A 765 -9.25 13.81 22.60
C GLU A 765 -9.25 15.34 22.42
N ASN A 766 -8.49 16.09 23.23
CA ASN A 766 -8.28 17.53 23.08
C ASN A 766 -7.71 17.90 21.70
N LEU A 767 -6.69 17.19 21.21
CA LEU A 767 -6.12 17.45 19.89
C LEU A 767 -7.13 17.24 18.76
N TYR A 768 -7.97 16.19 18.80
CA TYR A 768 -9.02 16.02 17.80
C TYR A 768 -10.12 17.07 17.94
N ALA A 769 -10.44 17.54 19.15
CA ALA A 769 -11.38 18.65 19.35
C ALA A 769 -10.84 19.97 18.76
N GLU A 770 -9.59 20.35 19.05
CA GLU A 770 -8.98 21.59 18.52
C GLU A 770 -8.72 21.56 17.01
N THR A 771 -8.40 20.39 16.44
CA THR A 771 -8.07 20.28 15.01
C THR A 771 -9.26 19.86 14.17
N LYS A 772 -9.85 18.69 14.43
CA LYS A 772 -10.96 18.16 13.62
C LYS A 772 -12.32 18.74 14.01
N GLY A 773 -12.51 19.13 15.27
CA GLY A 773 -13.75 19.73 15.77
C GLY A 773 -14.76 18.71 16.30
N SER A 774 -15.92 19.23 16.70
CA SER A 774 -17.07 18.46 17.22
C SER A 774 -18.00 17.98 16.11
N ASP A 775 -18.83 16.96 16.37
CA ASP A 775 -19.79 16.46 15.38
C ASP A 775 -21.18 17.11 15.48
N GLY A 776 -21.50 17.93 14.47
CA GLY A 776 -22.80 18.52 14.21
C GLY A 776 -23.67 17.59 13.37
N LYS A 777 -24.99 17.72 13.51
CA LYS A 777 -25.98 16.88 12.82
C LYS A 777 -27.10 17.75 12.26
N PHE A 778 -27.43 17.55 10.99
CA PHE A 778 -28.41 18.35 10.24
C PHE A 778 -29.23 17.47 9.27
N TYR A 779 -30.32 17.99 8.69
CA TYR A 779 -31.39 17.16 8.10
C TYR A 779 -31.92 17.64 6.74
N ILE A 780 -31.25 17.29 5.64
CA ILE A 780 -31.77 17.50 4.28
C ILE A 780 -32.86 16.46 4.01
N ASN A 781 -34.03 16.89 3.54
CA ASN A 781 -35.13 16.01 3.10
C ASN A 781 -35.53 14.85 4.06
N LYS A 782 -35.31 15.04 5.39
CA LYS A 782 -35.46 14.07 6.50
C LYS A 782 -34.33 13.05 6.68
N GLU A 783 -33.37 12.97 5.76
CA GLU A 783 -32.14 12.20 5.95
C GLU A 783 -31.20 12.92 6.94
N ARG A 784 -30.34 12.19 7.65
CA ARG A 784 -29.51 12.73 8.74
C ARG A 784 -28.04 12.79 8.34
N HIS A 785 -27.58 13.99 8.04
CA HIS A 785 -26.18 14.27 7.69
C HIS A 785 -25.37 14.66 8.93
N LYS A 786 -24.06 14.49 8.82
CA LYS A 786 -23.07 14.83 9.84
C LYS A 786 -22.12 15.88 9.27
N LEU A 787 -21.65 16.79 10.12
CA LEU A 787 -20.65 17.80 9.77
C LEU A 787 -19.71 18.04 10.95
N TRP A 788 -18.41 18.14 10.70
CA TRP A 788 -17.44 18.55 11.72
C TRP A 788 -17.41 20.08 11.82
N TYR A 789 -17.31 20.64 13.03
CA TYR A 789 -17.26 22.08 13.25
C TYR A 789 -16.34 22.51 14.41
N GLY A 790 -15.83 23.75 14.34
CA GLY A 790 -15.09 24.43 15.42
C GLY A 790 -13.60 24.10 15.52
N GLY A 791 -13.09 23.14 14.76
CA GLY A 791 -11.67 22.80 14.69
C GLY A 791 -10.93 23.54 13.57
N SER A 792 -9.59 23.69 13.71
CA SER A 792 -8.75 24.35 12.70
C SER A 792 -8.60 23.61 11.36
N GLU A 793 -9.19 22.43 11.25
CA GLU A 793 -9.18 21.54 10.08
C GLU A 793 -10.57 20.97 9.77
N SER A 794 -11.65 21.43 10.44
CA SER A 794 -13.01 20.89 10.23
C SER A 794 -13.44 20.96 8.76
N VAL A 795 -13.16 22.09 8.08
CA VAL A 795 -13.47 22.28 6.65
C VAL A 795 -12.78 21.22 5.78
N LEU A 796 -11.51 20.93 6.04
CA LEU A 796 -10.76 19.91 5.33
C LEU A 796 -11.33 18.51 5.59
N PHE A 797 -11.59 18.16 6.86
CA PHE A 797 -12.11 16.83 7.18
C PHE A 797 -13.51 16.58 6.63
N ASN A 798 -14.35 17.61 6.51
CA ASN A 798 -15.65 17.48 5.85
C ASN A 798 -15.49 17.21 4.36
N GLU A 799 -14.63 17.95 3.66
CA GLU A 799 -14.43 17.76 2.22
C GLU A 799 -13.77 16.41 1.89
N LEU A 800 -12.77 15.99 2.69
CA LEU A 800 -12.18 14.65 2.56
C LEU A 800 -13.18 13.55 2.90
N GLU A 801 -14.03 13.70 3.92
CA GLU A 801 -15.10 12.73 4.20
C GLU A 801 -16.18 12.75 3.11
N ARG A 802 -16.45 13.88 2.44
CA ARG A 802 -17.36 13.98 1.28
C ARG A 802 -16.83 13.20 0.08
N ILE A 803 -15.59 13.47 -0.33
CA ILE A 803 -14.90 12.74 -1.42
C ILE A 803 -14.82 11.24 -1.09
N ALA A 804 -14.48 10.90 0.16
CA ALA A 804 -14.35 9.52 0.64
C ALA A 804 -15.68 8.83 0.96
N GLN A 805 -16.83 9.50 0.85
CA GLN A 805 -18.15 8.88 0.98
C GLN A 805 -18.85 8.68 -0.37
N HIS A 806 -18.52 9.48 -1.40
CA HIS A 806 -19.07 9.37 -2.76
C HIS A 806 -19.09 7.92 -3.30
N ASP A 807 -20.08 7.56 -4.11
CA ASP A 807 -20.20 6.20 -4.66
C ASP A 807 -19.05 5.85 -5.60
N HIS A 808 -18.58 6.85 -6.35
CA HIS A 808 -17.43 6.78 -7.25
C HIS A 808 -16.37 7.82 -6.85
N PRO A 809 -15.55 7.58 -5.81
CA PRO A 809 -14.47 8.50 -5.44
C PRO A 809 -13.44 8.62 -6.56
N LYS A 810 -13.06 9.86 -6.88
CA LYS A 810 -12.07 10.21 -7.89
C LYS A 810 -11.08 11.24 -7.32
N THR A 811 -9.86 11.28 -7.83
CA THR A 811 -8.94 12.39 -7.54
C THR A 811 -9.46 13.69 -8.17
N PRO A 812 -9.31 14.86 -7.51
CA PRO A 812 -9.86 16.12 -8.02
C PRO A 812 -9.13 16.66 -9.26
N ILE A 813 -7.92 16.16 -9.57
CA ILE A 813 -7.08 16.71 -10.63
C ILE A 813 -7.14 15.88 -11.92
N LEU A 814 -6.78 14.59 -11.89
CA LEU A 814 -6.81 13.71 -13.07
C LEU A 814 -8.04 12.78 -13.12
N GLY A 815 -8.99 12.92 -12.19
CA GLY A 815 -10.24 12.15 -12.19
C GLY A 815 -10.06 10.65 -11.97
N ALA A 816 -8.93 10.22 -11.41
CA ALA A 816 -8.58 8.81 -11.28
C ALA A 816 -9.37 8.15 -10.14
N SER A 817 -10.02 7.03 -10.44
CA SER A 817 -10.98 6.37 -9.58
C SER A 817 -10.32 5.49 -8.51
N ILE A 818 -11.02 5.28 -7.39
CA ILE A 818 -10.61 4.28 -6.39
C ILE A 818 -10.86 2.86 -6.91
N THR A 819 -9.99 1.91 -6.51
CA THR A 819 -10.19 0.46 -6.73
C THR A 819 -11.60 0.00 -6.36
N ARG A 820 -12.16 -0.94 -7.14
CA ARG A 820 -13.45 -1.59 -6.87
C ARG A 820 -13.55 -2.08 -5.43
N ALA A 821 -12.47 -2.63 -4.88
CA ALA A 821 -12.38 -3.12 -3.51
C ALA A 821 -12.71 -2.08 -2.42
N LEU A 822 -12.72 -0.77 -2.73
CA LEU A 822 -12.96 0.31 -1.77
C LEU A 822 -14.07 1.29 -2.19
N MET A 823 -14.90 0.95 -3.19
CA MET A 823 -16.09 1.72 -3.55
C MET A 823 -17.21 1.53 -2.51
N ALA A 824 -18.02 2.57 -2.25
CA ALA A 824 -19.08 2.52 -1.23
C ALA A 824 -20.04 1.34 -1.42
N LYS A 825 -20.52 1.13 -2.66
CA LYS A 825 -21.44 0.05 -3.06
C LYS A 825 -20.96 -1.39 -2.81
N TYR A 826 -19.67 -1.60 -2.51
CA TYR A 826 -19.10 -2.93 -2.22
C TYR A 826 -18.59 -3.04 -0.77
N LEU A 827 -18.84 -2.03 0.06
CA LEU A 827 -18.45 -1.98 1.46
C LEU A 827 -19.67 -1.90 2.38
N ASN A 828 -19.61 -2.59 3.52
CA ASN A 828 -20.58 -2.37 4.59
C ASN A 828 -20.42 -0.96 5.20
N VAL A 829 -21.54 -0.38 5.66
CA VAL A 829 -21.65 1.04 6.01
C VAL A 829 -20.59 1.50 7.00
N ASN A 830 -19.90 2.61 6.70
CA ASN A 830 -18.75 3.17 7.43
C ASN A 830 -17.47 2.31 7.47
N SER A 831 -17.42 1.16 6.78
CA SER A 831 -16.19 0.36 6.69
C SER A 831 -15.11 1.08 5.87
N PHE A 832 -13.84 0.90 6.27
CA PHE A 832 -12.63 1.44 5.63
C PHE A 832 -12.61 2.96 5.33
N LEU A 833 -13.48 3.79 5.92
CA LEU A 833 -13.51 5.25 5.68
C LEU A 833 -12.14 5.94 5.85
N PRO A 834 -11.32 5.65 6.89
CA PRO A 834 -9.96 6.19 6.99
C PRO A 834 -9.06 5.83 5.79
N SER A 835 -9.19 4.63 5.23
CA SER A 835 -8.45 4.20 4.04
C SER A 835 -8.91 4.95 2.79
N ARG A 836 -10.21 5.28 2.67
CA ARG A 836 -10.76 6.07 1.56
C ARG A 836 -10.35 7.56 1.66
N VAL A 837 -10.33 8.13 2.87
CA VAL A 837 -9.81 9.48 3.16
C VAL A 837 -8.31 9.58 2.84
N ASN A 838 -7.52 8.63 3.32
CA ASN A 838 -6.09 8.54 3.02
C ASN A 838 -5.82 8.38 1.52
N TRP A 839 -6.62 7.55 0.83
CA TRP A 839 -6.54 7.38 -0.62
C TRP A 839 -6.75 8.68 -1.40
N ALA A 840 -7.69 9.54 -0.99
CA ALA A 840 -7.97 10.79 -1.71
C ALA A 840 -6.73 11.70 -1.80
N ILE A 841 -5.96 11.81 -0.70
CA ILE A 841 -4.69 12.55 -0.69
C ILE A 841 -3.58 11.78 -1.43
N GLN A 842 -3.33 10.51 -1.08
CA GLN A 842 -2.20 9.77 -1.65
C GLN A 842 -2.30 9.51 -3.15
N SER A 843 -3.52 9.29 -3.65
CA SER A 843 -3.78 9.17 -5.08
C SER A 843 -3.61 10.52 -5.78
N SER A 844 -3.90 11.64 -5.12
CA SER A 844 -3.65 12.97 -5.67
C SER A 844 -2.15 13.31 -5.74
N GLY A 845 -1.32 12.82 -4.81
CA GLY A 845 0.15 12.95 -4.96
C GLY A 845 0.69 12.17 -6.17
N VAL A 846 0.12 11.00 -6.47
CA VAL A 846 0.45 10.28 -7.70
C VAL A 846 0.07 11.07 -8.97
N ASP A 847 -1.04 11.81 -8.95
CA ASP A 847 -1.39 12.73 -10.03
C ASP A 847 -0.33 13.85 -10.20
N TYR A 848 0.19 14.39 -9.09
CA TYR A 848 1.27 15.39 -9.09
C TYR A 848 2.54 14.85 -9.78
N LEU A 849 2.98 13.65 -9.39
CA LEU A 849 4.14 12.98 -9.98
C LEU A 849 3.94 12.70 -11.48
N HIS A 850 2.74 12.28 -11.89
CA HIS A 850 2.44 12.05 -13.30
C HIS A 850 2.53 13.34 -14.13
N LEU A 851 1.93 14.43 -13.64
CA LEU A 851 2.00 15.76 -14.27
C LEU A 851 3.45 16.24 -14.38
N LEU A 852 4.24 16.09 -13.31
CA LEU A 852 5.66 16.48 -13.28
C LEU A 852 6.50 15.67 -14.30
N CYS A 853 6.27 14.36 -14.41
CA CYS A 853 6.92 13.49 -15.41
C CYS A 853 6.58 13.92 -16.85
N VAL A 854 5.31 14.23 -17.14
CA VAL A 854 4.84 14.63 -18.47
C VAL A 854 5.37 16.02 -18.87
N SER A 855 5.36 16.99 -17.95
CA SER A 855 5.99 18.31 -18.14
C SER A 855 7.48 18.19 -18.46
N MET A 856 8.22 17.40 -17.65
CA MET A 856 9.64 17.17 -17.86
C MET A 856 9.91 16.50 -19.21
N ASN A 857 9.16 15.45 -19.59
CA ASN A 857 9.36 14.81 -20.89
C ASN A 857 9.23 15.82 -22.04
N TYR A 858 8.17 16.64 -22.04
CA TYR A 858 7.96 17.66 -23.05
C TYR A 858 9.10 18.70 -23.10
N LEU A 859 9.51 19.25 -21.94
CA LEU A 859 10.57 20.25 -21.87
C LEU A 859 11.92 19.68 -22.31
N LEU A 860 12.25 18.45 -21.92
CA LEU A 860 13.48 17.76 -22.33
C LEU A 860 13.52 17.56 -23.85
N LYS A 861 12.40 17.17 -24.49
CA LYS A 861 12.33 17.05 -25.97
C LYS A 861 12.37 18.41 -26.66
N LYS A 862 11.63 19.40 -26.16
CA LYS A 862 11.54 20.75 -26.77
C LYS A 862 12.90 21.42 -26.80
N TYR A 863 13.60 21.44 -25.68
CA TYR A 863 14.90 22.14 -25.55
C TYR A 863 16.10 21.21 -25.79
N SER A 864 15.87 19.95 -26.18
CA SER A 864 16.90 18.93 -26.46
C SER A 864 17.89 18.73 -25.31
N ILE A 865 17.37 18.76 -24.08
CA ILE A 865 18.13 18.57 -22.84
C ILE A 865 18.36 17.07 -22.63
N LYS A 866 19.61 16.65 -22.50
CA LYS A 866 20.05 15.25 -22.42
C LYS A 866 19.89 14.72 -21.00
N ALA A 867 18.65 14.38 -20.63
CA ALA A 867 18.31 13.74 -19.36
C ALA A 867 17.48 12.46 -19.55
N ARG A 868 17.58 11.53 -18.59
CA ARG A 868 16.73 10.34 -18.43
C ARG A 868 16.27 10.23 -16.97
N LEU A 869 15.03 9.83 -16.72
CA LEU A 869 14.54 9.59 -15.35
C LEU A 869 15.28 8.39 -14.74
N CYS A 870 15.83 8.57 -13.53
CA CYS A 870 16.44 7.46 -12.79
C CYS A 870 15.40 6.73 -11.95
N LEU A 871 14.78 7.48 -11.05
CA LEU A 871 13.87 6.99 -10.02
C LEU A 871 13.05 8.16 -9.46
N SER A 872 11.86 7.86 -8.95
CA SER A 872 11.13 8.74 -8.03
C SER A 872 10.85 7.96 -6.74
N VAL A 873 11.07 8.59 -5.59
CA VAL A 873 11.00 7.98 -4.25
C VAL A 873 10.14 8.84 -3.36
N HIS A 874 8.87 8.47 -3.20
CA HIS A 874 7.86 9.30 -2.53
C HIS A 874 7.74 10.67 -3.23
N ASP A 875 8.09 11.74 -2.53
CA ASP A 875 8.17 13.14 -2.94
C ASP A 875 9.50 13.49 -3.68
N GLU A 876 10.52 12.63 -3.66
CA GLU A 876 11.76 12.83 -4.42
C GLU A 876 11.59 12.44 -5.91
N ILE A 877 12.13 13.24 -6.84
CA ILE A 877 12.32 12.86 -8.26
C ILE A 877 13.74 13.15 -8.74
N ARG A 878 14.43 12.16 -9.31
CA ARG A 878 15.85 12.26 -9.72
C ARG A 878 16.07 11.82 -11.17
N TYR A 879 16.78 12.64 -11.94
CA TYR A 879 17.16 12.41 -13.35
C TYR A 879 18.68 12.27 -13.49
N LEU A 880 19.15 11.38 -14.36
CA LEU A 880 20.54 11.40 -14.85
C LEU A 880 20.64 12.37 -16.02
N VAL A 881 21.53 13.36 -15.93
CA VAL A 881 21.66 14.47 -16.88
C VAL A 881 23.12 14.61 -17.33
N LYS A 882 23.37 14.98 -18.58
CA LYS A 882 24.72 15.41 -19.01
C LYS A 882 25.16 16.67 -18.25
N VAL A 883 26.44 16.76 -17.89
CA VAL A 883 26.98 17.90 -17.11
C VAL A 883 26.84 19.25 -17.83
N GLU A 884 26.77 19.25 -19.16
CA GLU A 884 26.48 20.42 -20.01
C GLU A 884 25.04 20.96 -19.86
N ASP A 885 24.11 20.09 -19.44
CA ASP A 885 22.66 20.34 -19.41
C ASP A 885 22.10 20.53 -17.99
N LYS A 886 22.92 20.33 -16.95
CA LYS A 886 22.50 20.29 -15.54
C LYS A 886 21.62 21.46 -15.09
N TYR A 887 21.98 22.69 -15.46
CA TYR A 887 21.22 23.89 -15.10
C TYR A 887 19.95 24.09 -15.94
N ARG A 888 19.96 23.62 -17.19
CA ARG A 888 18.79 23.62 -18.08
C ARG A 888 17.75 22.61 -17.61
N ALA A 889 18.18 21.42 -17.18
CA ALA A 889 17.35 20.40 -16.56
C ALA A 889 16.76 20.87 -15.22
N ALA A 890 17.57 21.52 -14.37
CA ALA A 890 17.08 22.10 -13.11
C ALA A 890 15.99 23.17 -13.34
N MET A 891 16.16 24.00 -14.37
CA MET A 891 15.16 25.02 -14.71
C MET A 891 13.89 24.41 -15.31
N ALA A 892 14.03 23.39 -16.16
CA ALA A 892 12.89 22.63 -16.66
C ALA A 892 12.09 21.96 -15.52
N LEU A 893 12.77 21.51 -14.47
CA LEU A 893 12.15 20.92 -13.28
C LEU A 893 11.39 21.97 -12.45
N GLN A 894 11.98 23.15 -12.21
CA GLN A 894 11.28 24.28 -11.57
C GLN A 894 10.04 24.70 -12.38
N ILE A 895 10.13 24.84 -13.70
CA ILE A 895 8.98 25.20 -14.56
C ILE A 895 7.90 24.12 -14.53
N SER A 896 8.28 22.84 -14.53
CA SER A 896 7.35 21.72 -14.39
C SER A 896 6.56 21.79 -13.07
N ASN A 897 7.21 22.20 -11.97
CA ASN A 897 6.56 22.38 -10.67
C ASN A 897 5.54 23.52 -10.66
N ILE A 898 5.85 24.66 -11.29
CA ILE A 898 4.91 25.77 -11.46
C ILE A 898 3.65 25.29 -12.20
N TRP A 899 3.82 24.61 -13.34
CA TRP A 899 2.69 24.09 -14.12
C TRP A 899 1.87 23.07 -13.33
N THR A 900 2.51 22.10 -12.67
CA THR A 900 1.80 21.10 -11.85
C THR A 900 1.04 21.74 -10.70
N ARG A 901 1.63 22.68 -9.94
CA ARG A 901 0.90 23.33 -8.84
C ARG A 901 -0.21 24.25 -9.36
N ALA A 902 -0.02 24.88 -10.51
CA ALA A 902 -1.04 25.74 -11.11
C ALA A 902 -2.27 24.97 -11.63
N ILE A 903 -2.15 23.77 -12.20
CA ILE A 903 -3.32 22.97 -12.59
C ILE A 903 -4.07 22.46 -11.34
N PHE A 904 -3.35 22.14 -10.26
CA PHE A 904 -3.98 21.81 -8.97
C PHE A 904 -4.84 22.96 -8.45
N SER A 905 -4.35 24.20 -8.51
CA SER A 905 -5.14 25.39 -8.14
C SER A 905 -6.27 25.69 -9.14
N GLU A 906 -6.04 25.64 -10.46
CA GLU A 906 -7.06 25.95 -11.48
C GLU A 906 -8.23 24.93 -11.44
N ASN A 907 -7.95 23.63 -11.34
CA ASN A 907 -8.99 22.58 -11.27
C ASN A 907 -9.78 22.62 -9.95
N LEU A 908 -9.19 23.13 -8.86
CA LEU A 908 -9.89 23.42 -7.59
C LEU A 908 -10.52 24.83 -7.54
N GLY A 909 -10.63 25.51 -8.69
CA GLY A 909 -11.36 26.77 -8.83
C GLY A 909 -10.60 28.04 -8.45
N MET A 910 -9.28 27.95 -8.21
CA MET A 910 -8.43 29.05 -7.76
C MET A 910 -7.42 29.45 -8.85
N LYS A 911 -7.71 30.50 -9.61
CA LYS A 911 -6.88 30.99 -10.74
C LYS A 911 -5.70 31.87 -10.32
N ASP A 912 -5.02 31.49 -9.23
CA ASP A 912 -3.84 32.14 -8.67
C ASP A 912 -2.88 31.06 -8.12
N LEU A 913 -1.63 31.39 -7.81
CA LEU A 913 -0.69 30.46 -7.17
C LEU A 913 0.23 31.19 -6.17
N PRO A 914 0.39 30.70 -4.92
CA PRO A 914 1.34 31.25 -3.96
C PRO A 914 2.81 31.16 -4.43
N GLN A 915 3.55 32.26 -4.33
CA GLN A 915 4.98 32.26 -4.67
C GLN A 915 5.80 31.37 -3.72
N SER A 916 5.34 31.19 -2.48
CA SER A 916 6.00 30.37 -1.45
C SER A 916 6.06 28.88 -1.78
N CYS A 917 5.15 28.36 -2.63
CA CYS A 917 5.14 26.95 -3.03
C CYS A 917 5.32 26.70 -4.53
N ALA A 918 5.20 27.72 -5.39
CA ALA A 918 5.32 27.59 -6.85
C ALA A 918 6.66 27.02 -7.34
N PHE A 919 7.72 27.15 -6.53
CA PHE A 919 9.07 26.65 -6.79
C PHE A 919 9.43 25.58 -5.75
N PHE A 920 10.30 24.63 -6.13
CA PHE A 920 11.03 23.81 -5.14
C PHE A 920 11.93 24.72 -4.29
N SER A 921 12.05 24.44 -2.98
CA SER A 921 12.98 25.19 -2.11
C SER A 921 14.40 25.20 -2.67
N ALA A 922 14.84 24.09 -3.25
CA ALA A 922 16.03 24.00 -4.08
C ALA A 922 15.94 22.83 -5.07
N VAL A 923 16.78 22.85 -6.11
CA VAL A 923 17.06 21.70 -6.97
C VAL A 923 18.49 21.24 -6.75
N ASP A 924 18.65 19.96 -6.43
CA ASP A 924 19.94 19.31 -6.19
C ASP A 924 20.62 18.91 -7.50
N ILE A 925 21.94 19.06 -7.52
CA ILE A 925 22.85 18.64 -8.59
C ILE A 925 24.06 17.96 -7.94
N ASP A 926 24.26 16.67 -8.21
CA ASP A 926 25.25 15.83 -7.51
C ASP A 926 25.84 14.74 -8.43
N HIS A 927 26.97 14.16 -8.05
CA HIS A 927 27.54 12.97 -8.70
C HIS A 927 27.14 11.66 -8.02
N VAL A 928 26.58 11.69 -6.81
CA VAL A 928 25.99 10.53 -6.12
C VAL A 928 24.53 10.77 -5.77
N LEU A 929 23.73 9.70 -5.63
CA LEU A 929 22.35 9.83 -5.15
C LEU A 929 22.34 9.85 -3.61
N ARG A 930 21.88 10.95 -3.01
CA ARG A 930 21.63 11.11 -1.56
C ARG A 930 20.41 12.01 -1.37
N LYS A 931 19.88 12.13 -0.14
CA LYS A 931 18.69 12.94 0.11
C LYS A 931 19.02 14.44 0.05
N GLU A 932 19.97 14.87 0.88
CA GLU A 932 20.51 16.23 0.92
C GLU A 932 21.97 16.19 0.44
N VAL A 933 22.38 17.13 -0.41
CA VAL A 933 23.67 17.10 -1.13
C VAL A 933 24.90 17.34 -0.25
N ASP A 934 24.71 17.79 0.98
CA ASP A 934 25.75 18.04 1.98
C ASP A 934 26.00 16.83 2.90
N MET A 935 25.14 15.80 2.84
CA MET A 935 25.34 14.57 3.63
C MET A 935 26.67 13.91 3.29
N ASP A 936 27.56 13.82 4.27
CA ASP A 936 28.89 13.18 4.13
C ASP A 936 28.84 11.68 3.79
N CYS A 937 27.68 11.04 3.99
CA CYS A 937 27.44 9.61 3.82
C CYS A 937 28.44 8.70 4.58
N VAL A 938 28.98 9.18 5.70
CA VAL A 938 29.89 8.39 6.56
C VAL A 938 29.09 7.32 7.31
N THR A 939 29.57 6.08 7.24
CA THR A 939 29.02 4.89 7.93
C THR A 939 30.18 3.95 8.29
N PRO A 940 29.95 2.86 9.06
CA PRO A 940 31.03 1.91 9.37
C PRO A 940 31.63 1.22 8.12
N SER A 941 30.81 1.00 7.09
CA SER A 941 31.22 0.42 5.79
C SER A 941 31.71 1.45 4.78
N ASN A 942 31.48 2.75 5.03
CA ASN A 942 31.95 3.86 4.22
C ASN A 942 32.54 4.96 5.11
N PRO A 943 33.79 4.83 5.59
CA PRO A 943 34.40 5.80 6.51
C PRO A 943 34.78 7.12 5.83
N ASN A 944 35.00 7.11 4.51
CA ASN A 944 35.45 8.28 3.75
C ASN A 944 34.25 9.20 3.40
N PRO A 945 34.28 10.49 3.77
CA PRO A 945 33.19 11.42 3.49
C PRO A 945 33.11 11.76 1.99
N ILE A 946 31.89 11.83 1.47
CA ILE A 946 31.63 12.22 0.07
C ILE A 946 31.49 13.74 -0.01
N SER A 947 32.33 14.40 -0.80
CA SER A 947 32.31 15.84 -1.05
C SER A 947 30.91 16.35 -1.41
N PRO A 948 30.48 17.55 -0.94
CA PRO A 948 29.12 18.02 -1.13
C PRO A 948 28.80 18.33 -2.61
N GLY A 949 27.55 18.08 -3.00
CA GLY A 949 26.99 18.52 -4.28
C GLY A 949 26.58 20.01 -4.26
N LYS A 950 25.61 20.38 -5.10
CA LYS A 950 25.05 21.74 -5.15
C LYS A 950 23.53 21.68 -5.10
N SER A 951 22.94 22.24 -4.06
CA SER A 951 21.51 22.56 -4.03
C SER A 951 21.36 24.02 -4.45
N LEU A 952 20.38 24.34 -5.30
CA LEU A 952 20.21 25.67 -5.86
C LEU A 952 18.76 26.13 -5.81
N ASP A 953 18.51 27.30 -5.23
CA ASP A 953 17.20 27.93 -5.29
C ASP A 953 16.92 28.55 -6.69
N ILE A 954 15.69 29.03 -6.91
CA ILE A 954 15.28 29.64 -8.18
C ILE A 954 16.03 30.94 -8.51
N LEU A 955 16.40 31.77 -7.52
CA LEU A 955 17.14 33.01 -7.73
C LEU A 955 18.60 32.71 -8.09
N GLU A 956 19.22 31.79 -7.36
CA GLU A 956 20.55 31.28 -7.66
C GLU A 956 20.61 30.63 -9.04
N LEU A 957 19.55 29.95 -9.49
CA LEU A 957 19.47 29.34 -10.80
C LEU A 957 19.24 30.38 -11.92
N LEU A 958 18.37 31.37 -11.70
CA LEU A 958 18.16 32.50 -12.63
C LEU A 958 19.44 33.35 -12.81
N SER A 959 20.29 33.45 -11.78
CA SER A 959 21.58 34.15 -11.87
C SER A 959 22.57 33.52 -12.87
N LYS A 960 22.42 32.23 -13.21
CA LYS A 960 23.36 31.48 -14.05
C LYS A 960 22.91 31.55 -15.52
N PRO A 961 23.70 32.13 -16.45
CA PRO A 961 23.33 32.17 -17.86
C PRO A 961 23.09 30.78 -18.48
N GLU A 962 23.77 29.75 -17.96
CA GLU A 962 23.63 28.34 -18.34
C GLU A 962 22.27 27.72 -17.99
N SER A 963 21.44 28.31 -17.12
CA SER A 963 20.09 27.80 -16.83
C SER A 963 19.08 28.14 -17.93
N SER A 964 19.45 29.02 -18.87
CA SER A 964 18.63 29.40 -20.02
C SER A 964 18.27 28.16 -20.84
N LEU A 965 16.96 27.93 -21.03
CA LEU A 965 16.48 26.79 -21.82
C LEU A 965 16.89 26.90 -23.31
N GLY A 966 17.24 28.10 -23.79
CA GLY A 966 17.66 28.34 -25.16
C GLY A 966 16.52 28.27 -26.17
N VAL A 967 16.85 28.10 -27.45
CA VAL A 967 15.84 27.98 -28.51
C VAL A 967 15.18 26.60 -28.45
N GLY A 968 13.87 26.59 -28.22
CA GLY A 968 13.07 25.36 -28.28
C GLY A 968 12.81 24.95 -29.72
N LYS A 969 12.86 23.64 -29.99
CA LYS A 969 12.32 23.04 -31.21
C LYS A 969 10.82 23.31 -31.31
N ASP A 970 10.36 23.50 -32.53
CA ASP A 970 8.94 23.34 -32.82
C ASP A 970 8.56 21.86 -32.71
N LEU A 971 7.58 21.56 -31.89
CA LEU A 971 7.09 20.19 -31.65
C LEU A 971 5.62 20.17 -32.07
N LYS A 972 5.32 19.37 -33.10
CA LYS A 972 3.94 19.17 -33.55
C LYS A 972 3.18 18.39 -32.48
N LEU A 973 2.35 19.09 -31.72
CA LEU A 973 1.39 18.54 -30.76
C LEU A 973 0.01 18.47 -31.42
N THR A 974 -0.83 17.53 -31.01
CA THR A 974 -2.15 17.30 -31.61
C THR A 974 -3.08 18.49 -31.38
N GLU A 975 -3.29 19.32 -32.41
CA GLU A 975 -4.15 20.50 -32.35
C GLU A 975 -5.63 20.14 -32.23
N LYS A 976 -6.07 19.12 -32.98
CA LYS A 976 -7.40 18.52 -32.87
C LYS A 976 -7.39 17.38 -31.85
N ILE A 977 -7.39 17.73 -30.57
CA ILE A 977 -7.81 16.76 -29.55
C ILE A 977 -9.29 16.44 -29.82
N VAL A 978 -9.65 15.16 -29.96
CA VAL A 978 -11.05 14.77 -29.78
C VAL A 978 -11.35 14.98 -28.30
N LEU A 979 -11.98 16.12 -27.99
CA LEU A 979 -12.38 16.47 -26.63
C LEU A 979 -13.59 15.64 -26.20
N GLU A 980 -13.35 14.33 -26.01
CA GLU A 980 -14.01 13.61 -24.93
C GLU A 980 -13.53 14.21 -23.59
N VAL A 981 -14.07 15.39 -23.30
CA VAL A 981 -14.29 15.83 -21.93
C VAL A 981 -15.04 14.66 -21.27
N PRO A 982 -14.53 14.07 -20.18
CA PRO A 982 -15.27 13.02 -19.48
C PRO A 982 -16.66 13.56 -19.15
N LYS A 983 -17.72 12.76 -19.35
CA LYS A 983 -19.14 13.14 -19.13
C LYS A 983 -19.49 13.48 -17.66
N HIS A 984 -18.46 13.72 -16.84
CA HIS A 984 -18.47 13.94 -15.41
C HIS A 984 -17.60 15.15 -14.98
N THR A 985 -17.38 16.14 -15.86
CA THR A 985 -17.03 17.51 -15.40
C THR A 985 -18.20 18.23 -14.72
N HIS A 986 -19.39 17.63 -14.77
CA HIS A 986 -20.50 17.92 -13.89
C HIS A 986 -20.92 16.62 -13.18
N ASP A 987 -21.13 16.69 -11.86
CA ASP A 987 -21.62 15.55 -11.08
C ASP A 987 -22.96 15.06 -11.63
N THR A 988 -22.98 13.82 -12.15
CA THR A 988 -24.22 13.11 -12.51
C THR A 988 -24.87 12.49 -11.27
N PHE A 989 -25.06 13.33 -10.24
CA PHE A 989 -25.72 13.02 -8.98
C PHE A 989 -26.58 14.20 -8.49
N ASP A 990 -27.44 14.71 -9.38
CA ASP A 990 -28.70 15.31 -8.92
C ASP A 990 -29.87 14.90 -9.83
N ASN A 991 -30.44 13.74 -9.51
CA ASN A 991 -31.78 13.33 -9.93
C ASN A 991 -32.80 13.55 -8.78
N SER A 992 -32.51 14.49 -7.88
CA SER A 992 -33.43 14.94 -6.84
C SER A 992 -34.13 16.24 -7.27
N LYS A 993 -35.24 16.55 -6.60
CA LYS A 993 -35.97 17.80 -6.84
C LYS A 993 -35.48 18.84 -5.84
N GLU A 994 -35.09 20.00 -6.39
CA GLU A 994 -34.72 21.25 -5.70
C GLU A 994 -33.27 21.36 -5.15
N ASP A 995 -32.43 22.08 -5.91
CA ASP A 995 -31.00 22.44 -5.67
C ASP A 995 -30.71 23.29 -4.38
N TYR A 996 -31.67 23.42 -3.45
CA TYR A 996 -31.56 24.29 -2.27
C TYR A 996 -30.41 23.94 -1.31
N PHE A 997 -29.94 22.69 -1.29
CA PHE A 997 -28.85 22.21 -0.42
C PHE A 997 -27.58 21.78 -1.20
N SER A 998 -27.45 22.28 -2.42
CA SER A 998 -26.32 22.07 -3.32
C SER A 998 -25.20 23.07 -3.07
N LEU A 999 -23.93 22.66 -3.16
CA LEU A 999 -22.80 23.60 -3.05
C LEU A 999 -22.68 24.55 -4.25
N LYS A 1000 -23.52 24.36 -5.30
CA LYS A 1000 -23.70 25.31 -6.40
C LYS A 1000 -24.54 26.53 -5.99
N ASN A 1001 -25.40 26.39 -4.97
CA ASN A 1001 -26.18 27.49 -4.42
C ASN A 1001 -25.30 28.33 -3.47
N PRO A 1002 -25.05 29.62 -3.77
CA PRO A 1002 -24.17 30.47 -2.97
C PRO A 1002 -24.62 30.60 -1.50
N LEU A 1003 -25.93 30.72 -1.25
CA LEU A 1003 -26.49 30.90 0.09
C LEU A 1003 -26.34 29.63 0.95
N TRP A 1004 -26.48 28.44 0.33
CA TRP A 1004 -26.18 27.20 1.05
C TRP A 1004 -24.69 27.02 1.26
N LYS A 1005 -23.83 27.29 0.26
CA LYS A 1005 -22.38 27.20 0.41
C LYS A 1005 -21.87 28.11 1.54
N GLU A 1006 -22.38 29.33 1.62
CA GLU A 1006 -22.09 30.29 2.69
C GLU A 1006 -22.55 29.77 4.07
N THR A 1007 -23.80 29.29 4.16
CA THR A 1007 -24.38 28.68 5.37
C THR A 1007 -23.59 27.46 5.82
N TYR A 1008 -23.25 26.58 4.89
CA TYR A 1008 -22.50 25.34 5.08
C TYR A 1008 -21.08 25.63 5.59
N LEU A 1009 -20.42 26.69 5.11
CA LEU A 1009 -19.14 27.15 5.67
C LEU A 1009 -19.30 27.77 7.05
N LYS A 1010 -20.30 28.65 7.27
CA LYS A 1010 -20.63 29.21 8.58
C LYS A 1010 -20.89 28.12 9.63
N MET A 1011 -21.58 27.03 9.27
CA MET A 1011 -21.77 25.86 10.14
C MET A 1011 -20.47 25.14 10.49
N GLN A 1012 -19.49 25.07 9.59
CA GLN A 1012 -18.21 24.39 9.84
C GLN A 1012 -17.25 25.21 10.69
N ILE A 1013 -17.30 26.53 10.56
CA ILE A 1013 -16.56 27.46 11.41
C ILE A 1013 -17.36 27.91 12.65
N ALA A 1014 -18.39 27.15 13.03
CA ALA A 1014 -19.17 27.45 14.23
C ALA A 1014 -18.34 27.18 15.49
N ASP A 1015 -18.45 28.04 16.50
CA ASP A 1015 -17.70 27.92 17.75
C ASP A 1015 -18.31 26.86 18.68
N ASP A 1016 -19.64 26.72 18.67
CA ASP A 1016 -20.39 25.78 19.51
C ASP A 1016 -21.61 25.14 18.82
N LYS A 1017 -22.22 24.18 19.52
CA LYS A 1017 -23.33 23.35 19.06
C LYS A 1017 -24.64 24.11 18.85
N GLU A 1018 -24.91 25.14 19.64
CA GLU A 1018 -26.12 25.96 19.52
C GLU A 1018 -25.96 27.00 18.43
N GLN A 1019 -24.77 27.59 18.26
CA GLN A 1019 -24.43 28.43 17.10
C GLN A 1019 -24.56 27.63 15.79
N PHE A 1020 -24.01 26.41 15.72
CA PHE A 1020 -24.19 25.46 14.61
C PHE A 1020 -25.67 25.22 14.29
N LYS A 1021 -26.49 24.92 15.32
CA LYS A 1021 -27.94 24.72 15.17
C LYS A 1021 -28.66 25.98 14.71
N GLN A 1022 -28.28 27.16 15.20
CA GLN A 1022 -28.93 28.42 14.89
C GLN A 1022 -28.75 28.79 13.42
N ILE A 1023 -27.51 28.69 12.91
CA ILE A 1023 -27.18 28.91 11.49
C ILE A 1023 -28.02 27.97 10.61
N TYR A 1024 -28.02 26.67 10.93
CA TYR A 1024 -28.81 25.67 10.19
C TYR A 1024 -30.33 25.91 10.27
N ARG A 1025 -30.84 26.36 11.43
CA ARG A 1025 -32.26 26.66 11.65
C ARG A 1025 -32.74 27.85 10.83
N SER A 1026 -31.93 28.91 10.70
CA SER A 1026 -32.26 30.08 9.88
C SER A 1026 -32.48 29.68 8.43
N TYR A 1027 -31.46 29.09 7.80
CA TYR A 1027 -31.53 28.64 6.42
C TYR A 1027 -32.64 27.60 6.17
N SER A 1028 -32.84 26.67 7.12
CA SER A 1028 -33.96 25.72 7.07
C SER A 1028 -35.33 26.40 7.16
N GLY A 1029 -35.44 27.56 7.80
CA GLY A 1029 -36.64 28.40 7.84
C GLY A 1029 -36.87 29.13 6.52
N GLU A 1030 -35.82 29.76 5.99
CA GLU A 1030 -35.81 30.48 4.72
C GLU A 1030 -36.21 29.56 3.55
N VAL A 1031 -35.59 28.38 3.43
CA VAL A 1031 -35.96 27.38 2.40
C VAL A 1031 -37.41 26.88 2.58
N ARG A 1032 -37.93 26.79 3.81
CA ARG A 1032 -39.35 26.46 4.04
C ARG A 1032 -40.30 27.58 3.64
N GLN A 1033 -39.89 28.84 3.78
CA GLN A 1033 -40.66 30.00 3.29
C GLN A 1033 -40.66 30.03 1.76
N GLN A 1034 -39.50 29.89 1.11
CA GLN A 1034 -39.38 29.84 -0.35
C GLN A 1034 -40.17 28.66 -0.97
N ARG A 1035 -40.13 27.47 -0.35
CA ARG A 1035 -40.97 26.32 -0.73
C ARG A 1035 -42.48 26.62 -0.62
N LYS A 1036 -42.91 27.30 0.45
CA LYS A 1036 -44.32 27.72 0.59
C LYS A 1036 -44.71 28.76 -0.46
N GLN A 1037 -43.87 29.76 -0.69
CA GLN A 1037 -44.18 30.84 -1.63
C GLN A 1037 -44.28 30.34 -3.06
N ARG A 1038 -43.35 29.47 -3.51
CA ARG A 1038 -43.47 28.76 -4.80
C ARG A 1038 -44.69 27.84 -4.91
N SER A 1039 -45.29 27.38 -3.81
CA SER A 1039 -46.57 26.68 -3.86
C SER A 1039 -47.68 27.67 -4.23
N VAL A 1040 -47.76 28.78 -3.50
CA VAL A 1040 -48.76 29.84 -3.72
C VAL A 1040 -48.62 30.46 -5.11
N ASP A 1041 -47.39 30.73 -5.58
CA ASP A 1041 -47.16 31.30 -6.91
C ASP A 1041 -47.62 30.36 -8.04
N ASN A 1042 -47.51 29.02 -7.85
CA ASN A 1042 -48.04 28.04 -8.79
C ASN A 1042 -49.58 27.96 -8.75
N ASP A 1043 -50.18 28.03 -7.57
CA ASP A 1043 -51.64 28.05 -7.41
C ASP A 1043 -52.23 29.32 -8.08
N VAL A 1044 -51.62 30.49 -7.87
CA VAL A 1044 -51.99 31.76 -8.51
C VAL A 1044 -51.78 31.74 -10.04
N PHE A 1045 -50.82 30.97 -10.55
CA PHE A 1045 -50.63 30.78 -12.00
C PHE A 1045 -51.77 29.99 -12.65
N PHE A 1046 -52.44 29.09 -11.92
CA PHE A 1046 -53.64 28.40 -12.40
C PHE A 1046 -54.90 29.28 -12.36
N GLU A 1047 -54.98 30.24 -11.43
CA GLU A 1047 -56.14 31.15 -11.34
C GLU A 1047 -56.16 32.25 -12.42
N ASN A 1048 -55.00 32.60 -13.03
CA ASN A 1048 -54.86 33.76 -13.93
C ASN A 1048 -54.85 33.43 -15.43
N SER A 1049 -55.42 32.29 -15.86
CA SER A 1049 -55.61 31.97 -17.28
C SER A 1049 -56.95 32.52 -17.81
N PRO A 1050 -56.96 33.50 -18.75
CA PRO A 1050 -58.20 34.13 -19.21
C PRO A 1050 -58.94 33.26 -20.24
N GLY A 1051 -59.90 32.46 -19.76
CA GLY A 1051 -60.70 31.57 -20.62
C GLY A 1051 -61.92 30.97 -19.90
N GLY A 1052 -62.85 31.82 -19.47
CA GLY A 1052 -63.99 31.39 -18.67
C GLY A 1052 -65.14 30.77 -19.47
N LEU A 1053 -65.76 29.73 -18.90
CA LEU A 1053 -67.18 29.42 -19.08
C LEU A 1053 -67.69 28.79 -17.76
N ALA A 1054 -68.84 29.27 -17.28
CA ALA A 1054 -69.31 28.99 -15.93
C ALA A 1054 -70.11 27.68 -15.84
N ASN A 1055 -70.18 27.11 -14.63
CA ASN A 1055 -71.44 26.55 -14.12
C ASN A 1055 -71.44 26.49 -12.58
N THR A 1056 -72.52 26.96 -11.97
CA THR A 1056 -72.66 27.07 -10.50
C THR A 1056 -73.78 26.16 -10.03
N VAL A 1057 -73.46 25.03 -9.41
CA VAL A 1057 -74.44 24.21 -8.68
C VAL A 1057 -73.84 23.68 -7.37
N THR A 1058 -74.44 24.08 -6.25
CA THR A 1058 -74.20 23.50 -4.93
C THR A 1058 -75.04 22.25 -4.71
N ARG A 1059 -74.49 21.17 -4.14
CA ARG A 1059 -75.15 20.47 -3.01
C ARG A 1059 -74.27 19.49 -2.23
N GLN A 1060 -74.81 19.09 -1.09
CA GLN A 1060 -74.24 18.17 -0.11
C GLN A 1060 -74.56 16.69 -0.44
N SER A 1061 -73.77 15.80 0.16
CA SER A 1061 -74.17 14.50 0.72
C SER A 1061 -74.91 13.44 -0.13
N LEU A 1062 -74.16 12.35 -0.37
CA LEU A 1062 -74.55 10.94 -0.14
C LEU A 1062 -75.40 10.13 -1.16
N THR A 1063 -74.94 8.87 -1.31
CA THR A 1063 -75.67 7.61 -1.55
C THR A 1063 -76.21 7.20 -2.94
N THR A 1064 -75.75 5.99 -3.34
CA THR A 1064 -76.45 4.87 -4.01
C THR A 1064 -77.03 5.00 -5.44
N ALA A 1065 -76.25 4.44 -6.38
CA ALA A 1065 -76.52 3.18 -7.11
C ALA A 1065 -77.47 3.12 -8.34
N ALA A 1066 -77.11 2.16 -9.21
CA ALA A 1066 -77.81 1.58 -10.36
C ALA A 1066 -77.94 2.42 -11.67
N VAL A 1067 -77.97 1.83 -12.88
CA VAL A 1067 -77.12 0.79 -13.55
C VAL A 1067 -77.52 0.70 -15.05
N ASP A 1068 -76.74 -0.05 -15.86
CA ASP A 1068 -76.88 -0.32 -17.31
C ASP A 1068 -76.49 0.85 -18.26
N ASP A 1069 -75.90 0.61 -19.46
CA ASP A 1069 -75.85 -0.62 -20.27
C ASP A 1069 -74.48 -0.84 -21.02
N ALA A 1070 -74.21 -2.07 -21.52
CA ALA A 1070 -73.20 -2.56 -22.50
C ALA A 1070 -71.73 -1.97 -22.53
N ILE A 1071 -70.57 -2.67 -22.36
CA ILE A 1071 -70.12 -4.10 -22.32
C ILE A 1071 -70.18 -4.83 -23.69
N PRO A 1072 -69.20 -5.68 -24.15
CA PRO A 1072 -68.12 -6.47 -23.46
C PRO A 1072 -66.64 -6.09 -23.84
N SER A 1073 -65.52 -6.49 -23.18
CA SER A 1073 -64.98 -7.76 -22.57
C SER A 1073 -64.29 -8.71 -23.60
N ALA A 1074 -63.24 -9.51 -23.34
CA ALA A 1074 -62.44 -9.95 -22.15
C ALA A 1074 -61.01 -10.42 -22.66
N PRO A 1075 -60.11 -11.20 -21.97
CA PRO A 1075 -60.06 -11.75 -20.59
C PRO A 1075 -58.74 -11.44 -19.78
N PRO A 1076 -58.58 -11.91 -18.51
CA PRO A 1076 -57.56 -11.39 -17.56
C PRO A 1076 -56.54 -12.41 -17.00
N MET A 1077 -55.63 -11.95 -16.12
CA MET A 1077 -54.77 -12.80 -15.25
C MET A 1077 -55.02 -12.54 -13.73
N ASN A 1078 -54.59 -13.47 -12.87
CA ASN A 1078 -55.26 -13.84 -11.62
C ASN A 1078 -55.03 -12.90 -10.39
N LYS A 1079 -55.92 -13.01 -9.38
CA LYS A 1079 -56.20 -11.98 -8.36
C LYS A 1079 -55.63 -12.23 -6.94
N GLU A 1080 -55.07 -13.39 -6.63
CA GLU A 1080 -54.68 -13.75 -5.25
C GLU A 1080 -53.46 -12.98 -4.71
N THR A 1081 -52.48 -12.65 -5.56
CA THR A 1081 -51.22 -12.01 -5.17
C THR A 1081 -51.41 -10.62 -4.54
N LYS A 1082 -52.54 -9.96 -4.74
CA LYS A 1082 -52.84 -8.65 -4.10
C LYS A 1082 -53.33 -8.78 -2.65
N LYS A 1083 -54.02 -9.86 -2.26
CA LYS A 1083 -54.58 -9.98 -0.88
C LYS A 1083 -53.51 -10.23 0.19
N ARG A 1084 -52.40 -10.91 -0.13
CA ARG A 1084 -51.29 -11.12 0.83
C ARG A 1084 -50.40 -9.90 1.09
N LYS A 1085 -50.41 -8.87 0.23
CA LYS A 1085 -49.54 -7.68 0.37
C LYS A 1085 -50.17 -6.52 1.18
N TYR A 1086 -51.49 -6.51 1.39
CA TYR A 1086 -52.17 -5.45 2.14
C TYR A 1086 -52.27 -5.75 3.65
N LYS A 1087 -52.58 -7.00 4.03
CA LYS A 1087 -52.83 -7.40 5.44
C LYS A 1087 -51.57 -7.58 6.31
N ARG A 1088 -50.45 -6.91 5.97
CA ARG A 1088 -49.17 -6.95 6.71
C ARG A 1088 -48.54 -5.56 6.92
N ARG A 1089 -49.33 -4.49 6.74
CA ARG A 1089 -48.91 -3.09 6.92
C ARG A 1089 -49.60 -2.37 8.07
N GLU A 1090 -50.76 -2.83 8.52
CA GLU A 1090 -51.52 -2.19 9.61
C GLU A 1090 -50.99 -2.63 10.99
N THR A 1091 -50.70 -3.91 11.19
CA THR A 1091 -50.22 -4.45 12.50
C THR A 1091 -48.84 -3.97 12.94
N TYR A 1092 -48.11 -3.22 12.12
CA TYR A 1092 -46.80 -2.64 12.49
C TYR A 1092 -46.88 -1.14 12.82
N ALA A 1093 -48.05 -0.52 12.64
CA ALA A 1093 -48.25 0.90 12.93
C ALA A 1093 -48.64 1.16 14.40
N ASP A 1094 -49.41 0.25 15.00
CA ASP A 1094 -49.92 0.42 16.35
C ASP A 1094 -48.94 -0.07 17.44
N GLU A 1095 -48.19 -1.15 17.20
CA GLU A 1095 -47.08 -1.56 18.09
C GLU A 1095 -46.04 -0.43 18.29
N LEU A 1096 -45.84 0.42 17.29
CA LEU A 1096 -44.94 1.58 17.36
C LEU A 1096 -45.54 2.80 18.08
N ARG A 1097 -46.86 2.85 18.33
CA ARG A 1097 -47.50 3.89 19.15
C ARG A 1097 -47.36 3.59 20.63
N ASP A 1098 -47.62 2.35 21.05
CA ASP A 1098 -47.57 1.99 22.47
C ASP A 1098 -46.14 2.08 23.03
N ILE A 1099 -45.14 1.73 22.23
CA ILE A 1099 -43.72 1.92 22.57
C ILE A 1099 -43.36 3.42 22.69
N ALA A 1100 -43.97 4.30 21.89
CA ALA A 1100 -43.72 5.74 21.98
C ALA A 1100 -44.32 6.35 23.26
N ASN A 1101 -45.52 5.93 23.63
CA ASN A 1101 -46.21 6.41 24.84
C ASN A 1101 -45.54 5.94 26.14
N MET A 1102 -44.86 4.79 26.13
CA MET A 1102 -44.09 4.29 27.29
C MET A 1102 -42.76 5.02 27.56
N LEU A 1103 -42.34 5.96 26.70
CA LEU A 1103 -41.04 6.65 26.81
C LEU A 1103 -41.14 8.14 27.19
N THR A 1104 -42.32 8.61 27.58
CA THR A 1104 -42.60 10.03 27.88
C THR A 1104 -42.83 10.37 29.37
N GLU A 1105 -42.76 9.40 30.28
CA GLU A 1105 -42.91 9.62 31.73
C GLU A 1105 -41.70 9.11 32.53
N CYS A 1106 -40.71 9.97 32.76
CA CYS A 1106 -39.70 9.84 33.81
C CYS A 1106 -38.94 11.17 34.00
N ASP A 1107 -39.46 12.02 34.89
CA ASP A 1107 -38.83 13.28 35.28
C ASP A 1107 -37.73 13.02 36.32
N ILE A 1108 -36.47 13.37 36.02
CA ILE A 1108 -35.37 13.34 37.00
C ILE A 1108 -34.44 14.54 36.76
N ASP A 1109 -34.85 15.70 37.25
CA ASP A 1109 -33.97 16.84 37.50
C ASP A 1109 -33.67 16.94 39.01
N SER A 1110 -32.98 15.94 39.55
CA SER A 1110 -32.50 15.97 40.95
C SER A 1110 -31.26 15.09 41.20
N LEU A 1111 -30.41 15.61 42.11
CA LEU A 1111 -29.30 14.95 42.82
C LEU A 1111 -28.00 14.62 42.04
N ASN A 1112 -26.90 15.08 42.64
CA ASN A 1112 -25.49 14.91 42.31
C ASN A 1112 -24.73 14.83 43.67
N PRO A 1113 -23.44 14.45 43.74
CA PRO A 1113 -22.76 13.25 43.26
C PRO A 1113 -22.33 12.31 44.42
N ALA A 1114 -22.44 10.97 44.26
CA ALA A 1114 -21.75 10.02 45.15
C ALA A 1114 -21.49 8.63 44.51
N LEU A 1115 -20.51 7.91 45.08
CA LEU A 1115 -20.27 6.46 44.99
C LEU A 1115 -19.90 5.82 43.63
N THR A 1116 -18.59 5.78 43.39
CA THR A 1116 -17.81 4.58 42.96
C THR A 1116 -18.38 3.64 41.87
N ARG A 1117 -17.81 3.72 40.66
CA ARG A 1117 -18.00 2.69 39.61
C ARG A 1117 -17.21 1.40 39.91
N LYS A 1118 -17.85 0.23 39.78
CA LYS A 1118 -17.20 -1.07 39.50
C LYS A 1118 -17.89 -1.74 38.30
N PRO A 1119 -17.16 -2.45 37.42
CA PRO A 1119 -17.73 -3.01 36.19
C PRO A 1119 -18.35 -4.41 36.42
N TYR A 1120 -19.44 -4.72 35.72
CA TYR A 1120 -19.99 -6.07 35.64
C TYR A 1120 -20.03 -6.56 34.18
N ARG A 1121 -19.42 -7.72 33.91
CA ARG A 1121 -19.36 -8.35 32.58
C ARG A 1121 -19.44 -9.86 32.71
N ARG A 1122 -20.66 -10.43 32.74
CA ARG A 1122 -20.88 -11.86 32.49
C ARG A 1122 -22.36 -12.23 32.25
N ASN A 1123 -22.55 -13.38 31.61
CA ASN A 1123 -23.75 -14.23 31.60
C ASN A 1123 -25.02 -13.70 30.90
N TYR A 1124 -25.01 -13.70 29.57
CA TYR A 1124 -26.23 -13.88 28.76
C TYR A 1124 -26.18 -15.26 28.08
N ASN A 1125 -26.51 -16.32 28.84
CA ASN A 1125 -26.67 -17.67 28.29
C ASN A 1125 -27.48 -18.60 29.24
N ARG A 1126 -28.75 -18.26 29.53
CA ARG A 1126 -29.64 -19.12 30.36
C ARG A 1126 -31.16 -18.89 30.23
N LYS A 1127 -31.67 -18.44 29.08
CA LYS A 1127 -33.13 -18.16 28.88
C LYS A 1127 -33.77 -18.65 27.58
N PHE A 1128 -33.14 -19.55 26.82
CA PHE A 1128 -33.74 -20.15 25.60
C PHE A 1128 -34.41 -21.53 25.80
N GLU A 1129 -34.32 -22.13 27.00
CA GLU A 1129 -34.80 -23.50 27.28
C GLU A 1129 -36.22 -23.59 27.90
N LYS A 1130 -37.13 -22.63 27.66
CA LYS A 1130 -38.48 -22.68 28.28
C LYS A 1130 -39.70 -22.55 27.37
N PHE A 1131 -39.54 -22.62 26.05
CA PHE A 1131 -40.65 -22.65 25.09
C PHE A 1131 -40.55 -23.82 24.07
N LYS A 1132 -40.40 -25.05 24.59
CA LYS A 1132 -40.67 -26.30 23.85
C LYS A 1132 -41.39 -27.32 24.72
N ARG A 1133 -42.74 -27.27 24.72
CA ARG A 1133 -43.67 -28.38 25.02
C ARG A 1133 -45.11 -27.89 24.84
N HIS A 1134 -45.75 -28.30 23.75
CA HIS A 1134 -46.93 -29.19 23.75
C HIS A 1134 -47.24 -29.60 22.30
N GLN A 1135 -47.53 -30.89 22.10
CA GLN A 1135 -48.04 -31.52 20.87
C GLN A 1135 -49.54 -31.80 21.10
N PRO A 1136 -50.39 -32.10 20.08
CA PRO A 1136 -50.21 -33.20 19.11
C PRO A 1136 -50.66 -32.80 17.66
N GLU A 1137 -50.75 -33.65 16.61
CA GLU A 1137 -50.39 -35.07 16.41
C GLU A 1137 -49.90 -35.33 14.95
N ARG A 1138 -49.85 -36.59 14.50
CA ARG A 1138 -49.26 -37.05 13.21
C ARG A 1138 -50.29 -37.26 12.08
N LEU A 1139 -49.81 -37.25 10.83
CA LEU A 1139 -50.12 -38.26 9.80
C LEU A 1139 -48.92 -38.43 8.83
N SER A 1140 -48.93 -39.44 7.96
CA SER A 1140 -47.72 -40.05 7.36
C SER A 1140 -47.55 -39.90 5.83
N PHE A 1141 -46.45 -40.42 5.29
CA PHE A 1141 -45.84 -40.09 3.99
C PHE A 1141 -46.31 -40.99 2.81
N GLU A 1142 -47.56 -41.45 2.79
CA GLU A 1142 -47.99 -42.56 1.89
C GLU A 1142 -49.20 -42.29 0.96
N GLU A 1143 -49.78 -41.09 0.96
CA GLU A 1143 -51.04 -40.81 0.22
C GLU A 1143 -50.93 -39.83 -0.95
N LEU A 1144 -49.73 -39.59 -1.51
CA LEU A 1144 -49.52 -38.64 -2.63
C LEU A 1144 -48.87 -39.22 -3.90
N GLU A 1145 -48.96 -40.54 -4.10
CA GLU A 1145 -48.91 -41.13 -5.45
C GLU A 1145 -50.30 -41.60 -5.89
N ARG A 1146 -51.00 -40.79 -6.69
CA ARG A 1146 -51.93 -41.18 -7.80
C ARG A 1146 -52.75 -39.97 -8.30
N CYS A 1147 -52.32 -39.38 -9.42
CA CYS A 1147 -53.15 -39.03 -10.58
C CYS A 1147 -52.34 -38.21 -11.60
N ALA A 1148 -51.99 -38.82 -12.73
CA ALA A 1148 -51.70 -38.13 -14.00
C ALA A 1148 -53.06 -37.67 -14.63
N PRO A 1149 -53.14 -36.84 -15.71
CA PRO A 1149 -52.35 -37.01 -16.94
C PRO A 1149 -52.00 -35.75 -17.81
N VAL A 1150 -50.98 -35.92 -18.68
CA VAL A 1150 -50.89 -35.47 -20.10
C VAL A 1150 -50.90 -33.95 -20.46
N GLY A 1151 -50.24 -33.61 -21.59
CA GLY A 1151 -50.21 -32.27 -22.22
C GLY A 1151 -51.42 -32.01 -23.16
N PRO A 1152 -51.30 -31.29 -24.32
CA PRO A 1152 -50.12 -31.16 -25.18
C PRO A 1152 -49.84 -29.70 -25.67
N SER A 1153 -49.47 -29.51 -26.95
CA SER A 1153 -48.88 -28.30 -27.55
C SER A 1153 -49.61 -27.80 -28.82
N SER A 1154 -48.92 -27.06 -29.71
CA SER A 1154 -49.36 -26.39 -30.97
C SER A 1154 -50.01 -25.00 -30.81
N ARG A 1155 -49.72 -23.93 -31.58
CA ARG A 1155 -49.31 -23.63 -32.99
C ARG A 1155 -50.47 -23.33 -33.97
N LYS A 1156 -50.61 -22.04 -34.36
CA LYS A 1156 -50.92 -21.45 -35.70
C LYS A 1156 -51.14 -19.93 -35.50
N THR A 1157 -50.67 -18.91 -36.25
CA THR A 1157 -50.13 -18.67 -37.62
C THR A 1157 -51.12 -18.20 -38.70
N TYR A 1158 -50.66 -17.21 -39.48
CA TYR A 1158 -51.24 -16.54 -40.67
C TYR A 1158 -52.21 -15.36 -40.43
N GLY A 1159 -52.09 -14.26 -41.19
CA GLY A 1159 -51.12 -13.99 -42.26
C GLY A 1159 -50.96 -12.51 -42.66
N TYR A 1160 -49.90 -12.27 -43.46
CA TYR A 1160 -49.80 -11.47 -44.71
C TYR A 1160 -50.49 -10.09 -44.80
N VAL A 1161 -49.94 -9.03 -45.41
CA VAL A 1161 -49.14 -8.87 -46.66
C VAL A 1161 -48.22 -7.63 -46.48
N ASN A 1162 -47.04 -7.36 -47.08
CA ASN A 1162 -45.88 -7.98 -47.78
C ASN A 1162 -44.76 -6.85 -47.74
N ASP A 1163 -43.63 -6.69 -48.45
CA ASP A 1163 -42.69 -7.36 -49.40
C ASP A 1163 -41.38 -6.50 -49.35
N SER A 1164 -40.20 -6.74 -49.94
CA SER A 1164 -39.48 -7.83 -50.65
C SER A 1164 -37.95 -7.55 -50.44
N HIS A 1165 -36.91 -8.23 -50.96
CA HIS A 1165 -36.73 -9.41 -51.83
C HIS A 1165 -35.55 -10.24 -51.27
N SER A 1166 -35.65 -11.56 -51.37
CA SER A 1166 -34.50 -12.49 -51.41
C SER A 1166 -34.94 -13.79 -52.08
N PHE A 1167 -34.07 -14.47 -52.83
CA PHE A 1167 -34.39 -15.72 -53.52
C PHE A 1167 -33.68 -16.94 -52.91
N ASP A 1168 -34.34 -18.09 -53.10
CA ASP A 1168 -34.08 -19.46 -52.58
C ASP A 1168 -33.11 -20.23 -53.54
N PRO A 1169 -32.86 -21.57 -53.51
CA PRO A 1169 -33.22 -22.62 -52.52
C PRO A 1169 -32.16 -23.77 -52.26
N PHE A 1170 -32.53 -24.76 -51.41
CA PHE A 1170 -32.17 -26.21 -51.46
C PHE A 1170 -30.71 -26.70 -51.23
N ASP A 1171 -30.41 -27.95 -50.82
CA ASP A 1171 -31.15 -29.10 -50.24
C ASP A 1171 -30.14 -30.08 -49.55
N PRO A 1172 -30.38 -30.62 -48.33
CA PRO A 1172 -29.44 -31.53 -47.64
C PRO A 1172 -29.66 -33.02 -47.93
N SER A 1173 -28.71 -33.68 -48.61
CA SER A 1173 -28.77 -35.11 -48.96
C SER A 1173 -27.63 -35.98 -48.39
N VAL A 1174 -27.95 -37.26 -48.11
CA VAL A 1174 -27.07 -38.46 -47.93
C VAL A 1174 -26.80 -38.98 -46.50
N PHE A 1175 -27.56 -40.03 -46.13
CA PHE A 1175 -27.27 -41.29 -45.37
C PHE A 1175 -26.24 -41.32 -44.22
N ASP A 1176 -26.50 -41.81 -42.99
CA ASP A 1176 -27.05 -43.13 -42.51
C ASP A 1176 -26.06 -44.33 -42.71
N PRO A 1177 -26.16 -45.50 -42.02
CA PRO A 1177 -25.32 -45.73 -40.82
C PRO A 1177 -24.63 -47.11 -40.70
N SER A 1178 -23.41 -47.15 -40.15
CA SER A 1178 -22.78 -48.30 -39.43
C SER A 1178 -21.46 -47.82 -38.79
N VAL A 1179 -20.85 -48.43 -37.76
CA VAL A 1179 -20.80 -49.84 -37.32
C VAL A 1179 -21.06 -50.00 -35.79
N PHE A 1180 -21.47 -51.22 -35.43
CA PHE A 1180 -21.90 -51.70 -34.12
C PHE A 1180 -20.89 -51.66 -32.94
N ARG A 1181 -21.49 -51.61 -31.72
CA ARG A 1181 -21.13 -52.29 -30.46
C ARG A 1181 -19.89 -51.86 -29.64
N VAL A 1182 -20.23 -51.22 -28.51
CA VAL A 1182 -19.63 -51.50 -27.20
C VAL A 1182 -20.04 -52.91 -26.70
N PRO A 1183 -19.13 -53.69 -26.09
CA PRO A 1183 -19.45 -54.68 -25.07
C PRO A 1183 -19.19 -54.13 -23.65
N ASP A 1184 -19.96 -54.57 -22.66
CA ASP A 1184 -20.09 -53.95 -21.33
C ASP A 1184 -19.96 -54.99 -20.19
N LYS A 1185 -19.70 -54.49 -18.96
CA LYS A 1185 -19.78 -55.14 -17.63
C LYS A 1185 -18.62 -56.02 -17.14
N GLY A 1186 -18.25 -55.76 -15.88
CA GLY A 1186 -17.28 -56.53 -15.08
C GLY A 1186 -17.20 -56.06 -13.61
N ASN A 1187 -18.27 -56.21 -12.84
CA ASN A 1187 -18.28 -55.93 -11.39
C ASN A 1187 -17.47 -56.97 -10.60
N ILE A 1188 -16.91 -56.62 -9.42
CA ILE A 1188 -17.08 -57.34 -8.12
C ILE A 1188 -16.29 -56.72 -6.92
N THR A 1189 -17.05 -56.22 -5.93
CA THR A 1189 -16.80 -56.13 -4.45
C THR A 1189 -15.64 -55.34 -3.79
N ARG A 1190 -15.91 -54.91 -2.54
CA ARG A 1190 -14.99 -54.35 -1.52
C ARG A 1190 -14.38 -55.47 -0.64
N ASN A 1191 -13.19 -55.26 -0.05
CA ASN A 1191 -13.00 -55.20 1.42
C ASN A 1191 -11.52 -55.10 1.92
N ASN A 1192 -11.29 -54.12 2.80
CA ASN A 1192 -10.51 -54.15 4.07
C ASN A 1192 -9.08 -54.76 4.22
N LEU A 1193 -8.13 -53.84 4.47
CA LEU A 1193 -7.24 -53.73 5.66
C LEU A 1193 -6.09 -54.74 5.99
N VAL A 1194 -4.95 -54.12 6.36
CA VAL A 1194 -4.01 -54.44 7.48
C VAL A 1194 -2.74 -55.32 7.28
N MET A 1195 -1.59 -54.63 7.40
CA MET A 1195 -0.24 -54.96 7.93
C MET A 1195 0.37 -56.38 7.87
N LEU A 1196 1.66 -56.44 7.49
CA LEU A 1196 2.88 -56.64 8.33
C LEU A 1196 4.12 -56.61 7.39
N LYS A 1197 5.14 -55.74 7.54
CA LYS A 1197 6.28 -55.63 8.50
C LYS A 1197 7.50 -56.56 8.24
N ASN A 1198 8.68 -55.92 8.15
CA ASN A 1198 10.05 -56.43 8.35
C ASN A 1198 10.62 -57.35 7.22
N THR A 1199 11.94 -57.54 7.03
CA THR A 1199 13.12 -57.29 7.90
C THR A 1199 14.47 -57.09 7.12
N VAL A 1200 15.29 -56.08 7.49
CA VAL A 1200 16.79 -56.05 7.61
C VAL A 1200 17.68 -56.59 6.45
N SER A 1201 18.64 -55.83 5.88
CA SER A 1201 20.00 -55.58 6.45
C SER A 1201 20.91 -54.62 5.62
N SER A 1202 21.86 -53.94 6.31
CA SER A 1202 23.19 -53.36 5.90
C SER A 1202 23.41 -52.64 4.53
N GLY A 1203 24.21 -51.56 4.41
CA GLY A 1203 24.93 -50.74 5.42
C GLY A 1203 26.02 -49.79 4.83
N THR A 1204 26.45 -48.77 5.61
CA THR A 1204 27.52 -47.75 5.33
C THR A 1204 27.23 -46.65 4.27
N GLY A 1205 27.71 -45.39 4.38
CA GLY A 1205 28.16 -44.67 5.60
C GLY A 1205 29.09 -43.42 5.46
N PHE A 1206 28.53 -42.21 5.25
CA PHE A 1206 29.18 -40.86 5.41
C PHE A 1206 30.39 -40.56 4.46
N THR A 1207 30.86 -39.33 4.17
CA THR A 1207 30.74 -37.97 4.79
C THR A 1207 31.01 -36.88 3.73
N PRO A 1208 30.62 -35.60 3.94
CA PRO A 1208 31.32 -34.44 3.37
C PRO A 1208 32.02 -33.62 4.48
N ILE A 1209 33.27 -33.19 4.23
CA ILE A 1209 34.07 -32.36 5.14
C ILE A 1209 34.35 -30.99 4.49
N LEU A 1210 34.21 -29.91 5.27
CA LEU A 1210 34.69 -28.58 4.91
C LEU A 1210 36.15 -28.38 5.34
N GLN A 1211 36.83 -27.47 4.65
CA GLN A 1211 38.18 -26.95 4.93
C GLN A 1211 39.34 -27.94 4.77
N LEU A 1212 40.11 -27.72 3.70
CA LEU A 1212 41.49 -27.26 3.83
C LEU A 1212 41.80 -26.28 2.68
N TRP A 1213 42.68 -25.31 2.94
CA TRP A 1213 43.83 -24.89 2.12
C TRP A 1213 44.28 -23.48 2.53
N LYS A 1214 45.48 -23.37 3.10
CA LYS A 1214 46.22 -22.12 3.23
C LYS A 1214 47.73 -22.41 3.20
N HIS A 1215 48.43 -21.73 2.30
CA HIS A 1215 49.89 -21.59 2.18
C HIS A 1215 50.81 -22.82 2.25
N SER A 1216 51.44 -23.10 1.10
CA SER A 1216 52.91 -23.11 0.99
C SER A 1216 53.32 -22.63 -0.41
N SER A 1217 54.61 -22.37 -0.64
CA SER A 1217 55.12 -21.43 -1.67
C SER A 1217 56.32 -21.94 -2.47
N MET A 1218 56.78 -21.15 -3.47
CA MET A 1218 58.05 -21.25 -4.24
C MET A 1218 58.10 -22.41 -5.28
N ILE A 1219 58.31 -22.20 -6.59
CA ILE A 1219 59.43 -21.50 -7.29
C ILE A 1219 59.04 -21.22 -8.78
N SER A 1220 59.91 -20.54 -9.55
CA SER A 1220 59.67 -19.89 -10.88
C SER A 1220 59.13 -18.46 -10.70
N GLN A 1221 59.92 -17.38 -10.68
CA GLN A 1221 61.16 -17.04 -11.42
C GLN A 1221 60.97 -16.99 -12.95
N TYR A 1222 60.43 -15.88 -13.46
CA TYR A 1222 60.94 -15.21 -14.68
C TYR A 1222 60.47 -13.74 -14.78
N GLN A 1223 61.42 -12.82 -14.67
CA GLN A 1223 61.49 -11.43 -15.16
C GLN A 1223 62.99 -11.19 -15.43
N PRO A 1224 63.41 -10.41 -16.44
CA PRO A 1224 62.96 -9.05 -16.78
C PRO A 1224 62.26 -9.01 -18.17
N ASP A 1225 61.95 -7.92 -18.89
CA ASP A 1225 62.60 -6.60 -19.09
C ASP A 1225 61.64 -5.39 -19.10
N GLU A 1226 62.22 -4.20 -19.26
CA GLU A 1226 61.65 -2.85 -19.06
C GLU A 1226 61.09 -2.18 -20.35
N LEU A 1227 60.76 -0.88 -20.23
CA LEU A 1227 60.45 0.11 -21.31
C LEU A 1227 58.97 0.13 -21.82
N PRO A 1228 58.48 1.26 -22.39
CA PRO A 1228 57.85 2.28 -21.53
C PRO A 1228 56.52 2.86 -22.08
N GLU A 1229 55.91 3.80 -21.35
CA GLU A 1229 54.79 4.61 -21.84
C GLU A 1229 55.19 5.48 -23.05
N SER A 1230 54.45 5.40 -24.18
CA SER A 1230 54.34 6.53 -25.12
C SER A 1230 53.15 6.45 -26.11
N ALA A 1231 52.29 7.46 -26.03
CA ALA A 1231 51.46 8.04 -27.10
C ALA A 1231 50.37 7.17 -27.83
N ILE A 1232 49.66 7.84 -28.76
CA ILE A 1232 48.59 7.36 -29.66
C ILE A 1232 47.26 7.11 -28.91
N ASN A 1233 46.32 8.07 -28.90
CA ASN A 1233 45.34 8.43 -29.96
C ASN A 1233 44.21 7.41 -30.13
#